data_AF-A0A962EJM4-F1
#
_entry.id   AF-A0A962EJM4-F1
#
_cell.length_a   1.000
_cell.length_b   1.000
_cell.length_c   1.000
_cell.angle_alpha   90.00
_cell.angle_beta   90.00
_cell.angle_gamma   90.00
#
_symmetry.space_group_name_H-M   'P 1'
#
loop_
_entity.id
_entity.type
_entity.pdbx_description
1 polymer ?
#
loop_
_entity_poly.entity_id
_entity_poly.type
_entity_poly.pdbx_seq_one_letter_code
_entity_poly.pdbx_strand_id
1 'polypeptide(L)'
;PVRMVHGHVSPPTLDLANEELVASHLHAVWLNETRKALPKTVNEMLDMNQPDKMPLLDEYQMHMDSDKVRQSSAQRALNLMRMLGDELSHARGIWLSDNETLEVAVSNWLDQRVKSSFYDFNKALNRWRELFAATQEQLNKAHAVISNPAASEKDRKAAERRYNEAKTQNNLLLNAQTDTSSDFSTYRYLASQGFLPGYNFPRLPLLAYIQGRRGSIGRDSFLARPRFLAISEFGPLSLIYHEGSQYRVKKVILGLRDSGNLEQPGLAKEEARLCPRCGYGHFRQQLENELCVACGTPIEGGRRIDNLYRIENVSTQRVLRITCDEEERLRQGYDMQTTIQFASNDNRLRVVNGQVLAQDGEAILNLQYAPAATVWRINLGWKRRKEESIYGFNIDTTTGFWSKDDQAPTDENDVASKEDRHVERITPYVEDRRNVLIVRPEEYMDENALSTLQYALKRGIEAEFQIEESELMAEPLPNRHERNAILFYESAEGGAGVLTRLVSDPEAISRVARRALAICHYELNENYELQDTNPDCEAGCYRCLLSYYNQMEHELIDRRYSKFTSPLLKLVNSRLSVSSEGRSRDEQVSHLDGLSHSSLEKAFLDYLKKQNHHLPDDAQVTIEQFNTRPDFIYRSHSAVIYIDGPHHEAPNQKKIDDQLTQKLQDAGLTVIRFSKEQSSWPQIIADYPDIFGAAKP
;
A
#
# COMPACT_ATOMS: atom_id res chain seq x y z
N PRO A 1 -4.54 28.37 11.61
CA PRO A 1 -5.30 29.56 11.17
C PRO A 1 -4.44 30.83 11.05
N VAL A 2 -3.78 31.28 12.12
CA VAL A 2 -2.96 32.52 12.13
C VAL A 2 -1.82 32.47 11.10
N ARG A 3 -1.07 31.36 11.01
CA ARG A 3 0.00 31.17 9.99
C ARG A 3 -0.52 31.23 8.55
N MET A 4 -1.69 30.64 8.28
CA MET A 4 -2.33 30.61 6.96
C MET A 4 -2.83 32.00 6.54
N VAL A 5 -3.39 32.76 7.51
CA VAL A 5 -3.79 34.17 7.32
C VAL A 5 -2.57 35.09 7.13
N HIS A 6 -1.43 34.75 7.73
CA HIS A 6 -0.14 35.42 7.50
C HIS A 6 0.60 34.97 6.24
N GLY A 7 0.03 34.07 5.42
CA GLY A 7 0.66 33.61 4.17
C GLY A 7 1.89 32.71 4.36
N HIS A 8 2.15 32.21 5.57
CA HIS A 8 3.16 31.19 5.82
C HIS A 8 2.58 29.81 5.46
N VAL A 9 2.61 29.50 4.17
CA VAL A 9 2.31 28.17 3.64
C VAL A 9 3.63 27.42 3.55
N SER A 10 3.81 26.38 4.36
CA SER A 10 4.92 25.45 4.15
C SER A 10 4.70 24.70 2.83
N PRO A 11 5.73 24.46 2.02
CA PRO A 11 5.58 23.67 0.81
C PRO A 11 5.05 22.26 1.19
N PRO A 12 4.15 21.68 0.38
CA PRO A 12 3.64 20.34 0.63
C PRO A 12 4.80 19.37 0.66
N THR A 13 4.85 18.54 1.70
CA THR A 13 5.86 17.51 1.85
C THR A 13 5.48 16.33 0.98
N LEU A 14 5.84 16.39 -0.30
CA LEU A 14 5.71 15.26 -1.23
C LEU A 14 6.92 14.35 -1.09
N ASP A 15 6.69 13.04 -1.15
CA ASP A 15 7.78 12.06 -1.28
C ASP A 15 8.28 12.02 -2.73
N LEU A 16 9.21 12.91 -3.09
CA LEU A 16 9.80 12.91 -4.43
C LEU A 16 10.70 11.67 -4.66
N ALA A 17 11.02 10.92 -3.60
CA ALA A 17 11.70 9.65 -3.67
C ALA A 17 10.74 8.47 -3.88
N ASN A 18 9.45 8.70 -4.12
CA ASN A 18 8.52 7.62 -4.42
C ASN A 18 8.66 7.08 -5.86
N GLU A 19 8.87 5.78 -6.01
CA GLU A 19 9.07 5.14 -7.32
C GLU A 19 7.89 5.34 -8.28
N GLU A 20 6.66 5.17 -7.81
CA GLU A 20 5.47 5.21 -8.67
C GLU A 20 5.16 6.64 -9.14
N LEU A 21 5.39 7.63 -8.27
CA LEU A 21 5.33 9.03 -8.63
C LEU A 21 6.34 9.34 -9.73
N VAL A 22 7.61 8.95 -9.55
CA VAL A 22 8.68 9.17 -10.53
C VAL A 22 8.37 8.42 -11.84
N ALA A 23 7.91 7.18 -11.77
CA ALA A 23 7.58 6.35 -12.94
C ALA A 23 6.44 6.93 -13.78
N SER A 24 5.36 7.41 -13.15
CA SER A 24 4.24 8.04 -13.89
C SER A 24 4.66 9.32 -14.61
N HIS A 25 5.55 10.11 -14.02
CA HIS A 25 6.13 11.29 -14.66
C HIS A 25 7.09 10.92 -15.80
N LEU A 26 7.88 9.86 -15.62
CA LEU A 26 8.72 9.31 -16.67
C LEU A 26 7.89 8.88 -17.89
N HIS A 27 6.75 8.23 -17.68
CA HIS A 27 5.83 7.88 -18.78
C HIS A 27 5.28 9.12 -19.49
N ALA A 28 4.99 10.21 -18.78
CA ALA A 28 4.59 11.46 -19.40
C ALA A 28 5.70 12.07 -20.27
N VAL A 29 6.96 12.00 -19.81
CA VAL A 29 8.14 12.39 -20.60
C VAL A 29 8.27 11.51 -21.84
N TRP A 30 8.24 10.19 -21.67
CA TRP A 30 8.29 9.23 -22.77
C TRP A 30 7.20 9.51 -23.81
N LEU A 31 5.95 9.70 -23.38
CA LEU A 31 4.83 9.99 -24.26
C LEU A 31 5.06 11.27 -25.06
N ASN A 32 5.59 12.33 -24.43
CA ASN A 32 5.94 13.55 -25.15
C ASN A 32 7.04 13.33 -26.20
N GLU A 33 8.04 12.50 -25.91
CA GLU A 33 9.12 12.18 -26.85
C GLU A 33 8.66 11.35 -28.05
N THR A 34 7.58 10.56 -27.90
CA THR A 34 7.01 9.79 -29.02
C THR A 34 6.47 10.68 -30.14
N ARG A 35 6.06 11.92 -29.81
CA ARG A 35 5.36 12.87 -30.71
C ARG A 35 4.10 12.30 -31.39
N LYS A 36 3.61 11.14 -30.94
CA LYS A 36 2.37 10.53 -31.43
C LYS A 36 1.21 11.14 -30.66
N ALA A 37 0.31 11.81 -31.39
CA ALA A 37 -0.94 12.28 -30.81
C ALA A 37 -1.79 11.08 -30.41
N LEU A 38 -2.26 11.06 -29.17
CA LEU A 38 -3.23 10.06 -28.73
C LEU A 38 -4.64 10.49 -29.13
N PRO A 39 -5.49 9.56 -29.57
CA PRO A 39 -6.87 9.84 -29.90
C PRO A 39 -7.68 10.19 -28.66
N LYS A 40 -8.93 10.64 -28.86
CA LYS A 40 -9.82 11.01 -27.75
C LYS A 40 -10.27 9.80 -26.94
N THR A 41 -10.44 8.65 -27.57
CA THR A 41 -10.92 7.41 -26.93
C THR A 41 -9.91 6.27 -27.08
N VAL A 42 -9.96 5.35 -26.11
CA VAL A 42 -9.05 4.19 -26.08
C VAL A 42 -9.24 3.26 -27.27
N ASN A 43 -10.47 3.02 -27.70
CA ASN A 43 -10.78 2.10 -28.80
C ASN A 43 -10.18 2.52 -30.15
N GLU A 44 -9.93 3.82 -30.38
CA GLU A 44 -9.29 4.31 -31.60
C GLU A 44 -7.80 3.91 -31.69
N MET A 45 -7.18 3.47 -30.58
CA MET A 45 -5.81 2.95 -30.57
C MET A 45 -5.73 1.44 -30.81
N LEU A 46 -6.85 0.73 -30.73
CA LEU A 46 -6.91 -0.72 -30.71
C LEU A 46 -7.45 -1.27 -32.03
N ASP A 47 -6.95 -2.42 -32.47
CA ASP A 47 -7.54 -3.15 -33.60
C ASP A 47 -8.83 -3.84 -33.15
N MET A 48 -9.94 -3.14 -33.33
CA MET A 48 -11.28 -3.62 -33.01
C MET A 48 -11.76 -4.76 -33.91
N ASN A 49 -11.03 -5.10 -34.99
CA ASN A 49 -11.34 -6.27 -35.83
C ASN A 49 -10.84 -7.58 -35.21
N GLN A 50 -10.01 -7.51 -34.16
CA GLN A 50 -9.52 -8.65 -33.39
C GLN A 50 -10.11 -8.61 -31.97
N PRO A 51 -11.41 -8.88 -31.78
CA PRO A 51 -12.12 -8.62 -30.52
C PRO A 51 -11.59 -9.39 -29.30
N ASP A 52 -10.96 -10.55 -29.50
CA ASP A 52 -10.43 -11.36 -28.40
C ASP A 52 -9.16 -10.76 -27.76
N LYS A 53 -8.36 -10.03 -28.55
CA LYS A 53 -7.06 -9.50 -28.11
C LYS A 53 -7.02 -7.97 -28.08
N MET A 54 -7.72 -7.33 -29.01
CA MET A 54 -7.70 -5.88 -29.25
C MET A 54 -6.27 -5.31 -29.11
N PRO A 55 -5.32 -5.78 -29.94
CA PRO A 55 -3.94 -5.30 -29.87
C PRO A 55 -3.89 -3.80 -30.22
N LEU A 56 -2.83 -3.11 -29.80
CA LEU A 56 -2.56 -1.77 -30.31
C LEU A 56 -2.36 -1.83 -31.83
N LEU A 57 -2.80 -0.79 -32.56
CA LEU A 57 -2.53 -0.66 -33.98
C LEU A 57 -1.01 -0.56 -34.22
N ASP A 58 -0.53 -1.19 -35.29
CA ASP A 58 0.90 -1.28 -35.63
C ASP A 58 1.60 0.09 -35.68
N GLU A 59 0.87 1.15 -36.07
CA GLU A 59 1.40 2.50 -36.10
C GLU A 59 1.88 3.01 -34.72
N TYR A 60 1.24 2.62 -33.62
CA TYR A 60 1.69 3.01 -32.29
C TYR A 60 2.99 2.30 -31.93
N GLN A 61 3.12 1.01 -32.28
CA GLN A 61 4.36 0.28 -32.06
C GLN A 61 5.51 0.89 -32.88
N MET A 62 5.29 1.17 -34.17
CA MET A 62 6.32 1.75 -35.05
C MET A 62 6.81 3.13 -34.56
N HIS A 63 5.92 3.98 -34.06
CA HIS A 63 6.27 5.34 -33.65
C HIS A 63 6.75 5.45 -32.20
N MET A 64 6.20 4.64 -31.29
CA MET A 64 6.43 4.79 -29.86
C MET A 64 7.53 3.87 -29.31
N ASP A 65 7.80 2.74 -29.98
CA ASP A 65 8.81 1.75 -29.55
C ASP A 65 10.10 1.81 -30.38
N SER A 66 10.54 3.02 -30.72
CA SER A 66 11.78 3.24 -31.48
C SER A 66 12.97 3.59 -30.58
N ASP A 67 14.18 3.20 -30.98
CA ASP A 67 15.41 3.50 -30.24
C ASP A 67 15.64 5.01 -30.07
N LYS A 68 15.22 5.81 -31.05
CA LYS A 68 15.28 7.27 -30.97
C LYS A 68 14.45 7.81 -29.80
N VAL A 69 13.23 7.31 -29.63
CA VAL A 69 12.34 7.71 -28.52
C VAL A 69 12.93 7.25 -27.20
N ARG A 70 13.48 6.03 -27.12
CA ARG A 70 14.13 5.53 -25.90
C ARG A 70 15.31 6.41 -25.50
N GLN A 71 16.21 6.73 -26.43
CA GLN A 71 17.37 7.57 -26.16
C GLN A 71 16.98 9.00 -25.73
N SER A 72 16.05 9.65 -26.44
CA SER A 72 15.63 11.01 -26.09
C SER A 72 14.88 11.06 -24.75
N SER A 73 14.06 10.05 -24.47
CA SER A 73 13.35 9.91 -23.19
C SER A 73 14.32 9.72 -22.03
N ALA A 74 15.29 8.79 -22.17
CA ALA A 74 16.30 8.54 -21.14
C ALA A 74 17.14 9.80 -20.87
N GLN A 75 17.59 10.49 -21.91
CA GLN A 75 18.37 11.72 -21.76
C GLN A 75 17.59 12.83 -21.03
N ARG A 76 16.31 13.00 -21.39
CA ARG A 76 15.47 14.03 -20.77
C ARG A 76 15.10 13.67 -19.34
N ALA A 77 14.79 12.41 -19.08
CA ALA A 77 14.48 11.90 -17.76
C ALA A 77 15.69 11.99 -16.82
N LEU A 78 16.90 11.67 -17.29
CA LEU A 78 18.13 11.81 -16.51
C LEU A 78 18.34 13.26 -16.05
N ASN A 79 18.10 14.23 -16.93
CA ASN A 79 18.20 15.65 -16.57
C ASN A 79 17.18 16.04 -15.47
N LEU A 80 15.96 15.50 -15.52
CA LEU A 80 14.95 15.74 -14.48
C LEU A 80 15.32 15.06 -13.16
N MET A 81 15.81 13.81 -13.20
CA MET A 81 16.24 13.09 -12.00
C MET A 81 17.42 13.78 -11.31
N ARG A 82 18.35 14.37 -12.07
CA ARG A 82 19.44 15.19 -11.52
C ARG A 82 18.93 16.42 -10.75
N MET A 83 17.76 16.97 -11.11
CA MET A 83 17.16 18.10 -10.38
C MET A 83 16.58 17.68 -9.03
N LEU A 84 16.19 16.41 -8.86
CA LEU A 84 15.72 15.88 -7.57
C LEU A 84 16.88 15.72 -6.57
N GLY A 85 18.12 15.64 -7.06
CA GLY A 85 19.34 15.71 -6.25
C GLY A 85 19.34 14.72 -5.08
N ASP A 86 19.62 15.25 -3.88
CA ASP A 86 19.74 14.47 -2.65
C ASP A 86 18.42 13.83 -2.20
N GLU A 87 17.25 14.29 -2.68
CA GLU A 87 15.98 13.67 -2.29
C GLU A 87 15.89 12.20 -2.75
N LEU A 88 16.48 11.87 -3.90
CA LEU A 88 16.55 10.49 -4.39
C LEU A 88 17.49 9.59 -3.57
N SER A 89 18.35 10.15 -2.70
CA SER A 89 19.18 9.34 -1.82
C SER A 89 18.34 8.47 -0.89
N HIS A 90 17.16 8.96 -0.47
CA HIS A 90 16.21 8.24 0.35
C HIS A 90 15.58 7.02 -0.36
N ALA A 91 15.68 6.93 -1.69
CA ALA A 91 15.19 5.79 -2.46
C ALA A 91 16.18 4.62 -2.57
N ARG A 92 17.45 4.81 -2.16
CA ARG A 92 18.47 3.75 -2.17
C ARG A 92 18.14 2.66 -1.16
N GLY A 93 18.30 1.40 -1.57
CA GLY A 93 17.90 0.23 -0.77
C GLY A 93 16.39 0.03 -0.68
N ILE A 94 15.59 0.99 -1.17
CA ILE A 94 14.14 0.87 -1.30
C ILE A 94 13.82 0.36 -2.71
N TRP A 95 14.05 1.18 -3.74
CA TRP A 95 13.79 0.80 -5.14
C TRP A 95 14.91 1.23 -6.10
N LEU A 96 15.82 2.10 -5.65
CA LEU A 96 17.12 2.29 -6.28
C LEU A 96 18.15 1.36 -5.64
N SER A 97 19.08 0.87 -6.46
CA SER A 97 20.21 0.07 -5.99
C SER A 97 21.02 0.84 -4.93
N ASP A 98 21.28 0.19 -3.81
CA ASP A 98 22.22 0.62 -2.77
C ASP A 98 23.67 0.20 -3.06
N ASN A 99 23.86 -0.74 -3.98
CA ASN A 99 25.17 -1.31 -4.32
C ASN A 99 25.97 -0.46 -5.32
N GLU A 100 25.39 0.61 -5.85
CA GLU A 100 25.98 1.46 -6.88
C GLU A 100 25.84 2.94 -6.50
N THR A 101 26.63 3.82 -7.11
CA THR A 101 26.46 5.28 -6.89
C THR A 101 25.07 5.71 -7.32
N LEU A 102 24.52 6.77 -6.69
CA LEU A 102 23.18 7.27 -6.99
C LEU A 102 22.98 7.53 -8.50
N GLU A 103 23.99 8.07 -9.17
CA GLU A 103 23.94 8.32 -10.61
C GLU A 103 23.82 7.03 -11.43
N VAL A 104 24.58 5.98 -11.08
CA VAL A 104 24.51 4.68 -11.77
C VAL A 104 23.19 3.99 -11.49
N ALA A 105 22.74 3.97 -10.22
CA ALA A 105 21.47 3.38 -9.83
C ALA A 105 20.28 4.04 -10.56
N VAL A 106 20.27 5.38 -10.62
CA VAL A 106 19.26 6.15 -11.37
C VAL A 106 19.33 5.83 -12.87
N SER A 107 20.53 5.79 -13.45
CA SER A 107 20.72 5.48 -14.88
C SER A 107 20.21 4.07 -15.23
N ASN A 108 20.55 3.07 -14.41
CA ASN A 108 20.13 1.69 -14.59
C ASN A 108 18.61 1.56 -14.48
N TRP A 109 18.01 2.17 -13.46
CA TRP A 109 16.56 2.19 -13.29
C TRP A 109 15.86 2.88 -14.47
N LEU A 110 16.36 4.05 -14.90
CA LEU A 110 15.81 4.79 -16.04
C LEU A 110 15.87 3.96 -17.33
N ASP A 111 17.00 3.32 -17.61
CA ASP A 111 17.16 2.50 -18.82
C ASP A 111 16.16 1.33 -18.83
N GLN A 112 16.00 0.64 -17.69
CA GLN A 112 15.00 -0.43 -17.55
C GLN A 112 13.57 0.08 -17.77
N ARG A 113 13.20 1.20 -17.13
CA ARG A 113 11.85 1.77 -17.21
C ARG A 113 11.52 2.35 -18.58
N VAL A 114 12.48 3.00 -19.24
CA VAL A 114 12.29 3.50 -20.60
C VAL A 114 12.13 2.34 -21.58
N LYS A 115 12.89 1.24 -21.42
CA LYS A 115 12.72 0.02 -22.22
C LYS A 115 11.35 -0.63 -22.02
N SER A 116 10.79 -0.61 -20.81
CA SER A 116 9.47 -1.17 -20.53
C SER A 116 8.30 -0.23 -20.86
N SER A 117 8.54 1.07 -21.12
CA SER A 117 7.49 2.09 -21.23
C SER A 117 6.40 1.77 -22.26
N PHE A 118 6.75 1.24 -23.44
CA PHE A 118 5.75 0.85 -24.45
C PHE A 118 4.93 -0.37 -23.99
N TYR A 119 5.57 -1.34 -23.35
CA TYR A 119 4.88 -2.50 -22.78
C TYR A 119 3.92 -2.07 -21.66
N ASP A 120 4.36 -1.18 -20.77
CA ASP A 120 3.57 -0.64 -19.67
C ASP A 120 2.39 0.20 -20.17
N PHE A 121 2.59 0.99 -21.24
CA PHE A 121 1.52 1.70 -21.94
C PHE A 121 0.46 0.74 -22.47
N ASN A 122 0.86 -0.32 -23.17
CA ASN A 122 -0.06 -1.33 -23.68
C ASN A 122 -0.80 -2.05 -22.55
N LYS A 123 -0.09 -2.37 -21.47
CA LYS A 123 -0.64 -3.03 -20.27
C LYS A 123 -1.68 -2.16 -19.57
N ALA A 124 -1.49 -0.84 -19.51
CA ALA A 124 -2.46 0.09 -18.93
C ALA A 124 -3.84 0.04 -19.63
N LEU A 125 -3.90 -0.41 -20.89
CA LEU A 125 -5.16 -0.55 -21.62
C LEU A 125 -5.91 -1.86 -21.30
N ASN A 126 -5.32 -2.79 -20.55
CA ASN A 126 -5.92 -4.10 -20.26
C ASN A 126 -7.25 -4.01 -19.52
N ARG A 127 -7.38 -3.11 -18.55
CA ARG A 127 -8.64 -2.98 -17.80
C ARG A 127 -9.80 -2.52 -18.68
N TRP A 128 -9.54 -1.62 -19.63
CA TRP A 128 -10.51 -1.24 -20.65
C TRP A 128 -10.88 -2.43 -21.53
N ARG A 129 -9.89 -3.22 -21.98
CA ARG A 129 -10.13 -4.45 -22.77
C ARG A 129 -11.00 -5.45 -22.02
N GLU A 130 -10.68 -5.70 -20.74
CA GLU A 130 -11.42 -6.62 -19.88
C GLU A 130 -12.87 -6.14 -19.67
N LEU A 131 -13.08 -4.84 -19.40
CA LEU A 131 -14.42 -4.26 -19.25
C LEU A 131 -15.22 -4.29 -20.56
N PHE A 132 -14.59 -3.94 -21.68
CA PHE A 132 -15.22 -3.99 -23.00
C PHE A 132 -15.65 -5.41 -23.36
N ALA A 133 -14.74 -6.38 -23.19
CA ALA A 133 -15.01 -7.75 -23.55
C ALA A 133 -16.05 -8.41 -22.62
N ALA A 134 -16.04 -8.09 -21.32
CA ALA A 134 -17.12 -8.47 -20.39
C ALA A 134 -18.48 -7.88 -20.82
N THR A 135 -18.50 -6.62 -21.27
CA THR A 135 -19.73 -5.98 -21.78
C THR A 135 -20.23 -6.66 -23.06
N GLN A 136 -19.32 -7.01 -23.97
CA GLN A 136 -19.65 -7.73 -25.20
C GLN A 136 -20.17 -9.15 -24.92
N GLU A 137 -19.59 -9.85 -23.95
CA GLU A 137 -20.08 -11.16 -23.52
C GLU A 137 -21.50 -11.05 -22.93
N GLN A 138 -21.77 -10.01 -22.13
CA GLN A 138 -23.11 -9.75 -21.60
C GLN A 138 -24.13 -9.48 -22.72
N LEU A 139 -23.76 -8.72 -23.76
CA LEU A 139 -24.59 -8.52 -24.95
C LEU A 139 -24.91 -9.85 -25.64
N ASN A 140 -23.90 -10.68 -25.87
CA ASN A 140 -24.06 -11.98 -26.55
C ASN A 140 -24.95 -12.93 -25.74
N LYS A 141 -24.70 -13.07 -24.43
CA LYS A 141 -25.51 -13.89 -23.52
C LYS A 141 -26.97 -13.41 -23.46
N ALA A 142 -27.20 -12.11 -23.35
CA ALA A 142 -28.55 -11.55 -23.35
C ALA A 142 -29.26 -11.76 -24.69
N HIS A 143 -28.57 -11.51 -25.80
CA HIS A 143 -29.12 -11.72 -27.14
C HIS A 143 -29.49 -13.19 -27.40
N ALA A 144 -28.68 -14.14 -26.94
CA ALA A 144 -28.97 -15.57 -27.06
C ALA A 144 -30.28 -15.97 -26.34
N VAL A 145 -30.62 -15.32 -25.22
CA VAL A 145 -31.91 -15.54 -24.54
C VAL A 145 -33.06 -14.87 -25.29
N ILE A 146 -32.86 -13.65 -25.82
CA ILE A 146 -33.86 -12.92 -26.61
C ILE A 146 -34.24 -13.71 -27.87
N SER A 147 -33.24 -14.24 -28.58
CA SER A 147 -33.43 -14.97 -29.83
C SER A 147 -33.90 -16.41 -29.64
N ASN A 148 -33.88 -16.95 -28.42
CA ASN A 148 -34.32 -18.31 -28.13
C ASN A 148 -35.86 -18.43 -28.23
N PRO A 149 -36.41 -19.23 -29.17
CA PRO A 149 -37.86 -19.43 -29.32
C PRO A 149 -38.54 -20.04 -28.09
N ALA A 150 -37.81 -20.83 -27.30
CA ALA A 150 -38.30 -21.53 -26.12
C ALA A 150 -38.21 -20.70 -24.82
N ALA A 151 -37.59 -19.52 -24.84
CA ALA A 151 -37.51 -18.66 -23.67
C ALA A 151 -38.90 -18.10 -23.32
N SER A 152 -39.21 -18.04 -22.02
CA SER A 152 -40.47 -17.44 -21.55
C SER A 152 -40.53 -15.94 -21.85
N GLU A 153 -41.73 -15.36 -21.93
CA GLU A 153 -41.89 -13.91 -22.12
C GLU A 153 -41.21 -13.12 -20.99
N LYS A 154 -41.22 -13.67 -19.78
CA LYS A 154 -40.56 -13.08 -18.61
C LYS A 154 -39.04 -13.05 -18.79
N ASP A 155 -38.44 -14.18 -19.19
CA ASP A 155 -37.00 -14.29 -19.43
C ASP A 155 -36.55 -13.38 -20.58
N ARG A 156 -37.35 -13.29 -21.66
CA ARG A 156 -37.07 -12.38 -22.78
C ARG A 156 -37.07 -10.92 -22.35
N LYS A 157 -38.09 -10.47 -21.61
CA LYS A 157 -38.12 -9.08 -21.09
C LYS A 157 -36.96 -8.78 -20.15
N ALA A 158 -36.55 -9.74 -19.32
CA ALA A 158 -35.38 -9.59 -18.46
C ALA A 158 -34.09 -9.48 -19.29
N ALA A 159 -33.94 -10.34 -20.31
CA ALA A 159 -32.81 -10.32 -21.22
C ALA A 159 -32.74 -9.04 -22.06
N GLU A 160 -33.86 -8.51 -22.55
CA GLU A 160 -33.93 -7.22 -23.25
C GLU A 160 -33.42 -6.06 -22.39
N ARG A 161 -33.77 -6.03 -21.10
CA ARG A 161 -33.24 -5.03 -20.16
C ARG A 161 -31.73 -5.13 -20.02
N ARG A 162 -31.21 -6.36 -19.82
CA ARG A 162 -29.77 -6.62 -19.70
C ARG A 162 -29.03 -6.24 -21.00
N TYR A 163 -29.61 -6.56 -22.15
CA TYR A 163 -29.07 -6.19 -23.46
C TYR A 163 -28.99 -4.67 -23.63
N ASN A 164 -30.05 -3.93 -23.29
CA ASN A 164 -30.06 -2.48 -23.39
C ASN A 164 -29.05 -1.82 -22.43
N GLU A 165 -28.93 -2.31 -21.20
CA GLU A 165 -27.91 -1.84 -20.25
C GLU A 165 -26.49 -2.07 -20.79
N ALA A 166 -26.17 -3.29 -21.22
CA ALA A 166 -24.86 -3.62 -21.77
C ALA A 166 -24.57 -2.81 -23.06
N LYS A 167 -25.59 -2.54 -23.88
CA LYS A 167 -25.45 -1.69 -25.08
C LYS A 167 -25.09 -0.26 -24.71
N THR A 168 -25.72 0.30 -23.68
CA THR A 168 -25.38 1.64 -23.18
C THR A 168 -23.97 1.69 -22.64
N GLN A 169 -23.57 0.72 -21.80
CA GLN A 169 -22.20 0.62 -21.30
C GLN A 169 -21.17 0.54 -22.45
N ASN A 170 -21.45 -0.31 -23.44
CA ASN A 170 -20.62 -0.44 -24.63
C ASN A 170 -20.48 0.89 -25.39
N ASN A 171 -21.59 1.63 -25.53
CA ASN A 171 -21.58 2.96 -26.15
C ASN A 171 -20.76 3.97 -25.35
N LEU A 172 -20.79 3.94 -24.02
CA LEU A 172 -19.97 4.82 -23.17
C LEU A 172 -18.47 4.53 -23.32
N LEU A 173 -18.10 3.26 -23.50
CA LEU A 173 -16.71 2.85 -23.74
C LEU A 173 -16.21 3.28 -25.13
N LEU A 174 -17.07 3.26 -26.14
CA LEU A 174 -16.73 3.59 -27.53
C LEU A 174 -16.83 5.08 -27.87
N ASN A 175 -17.74 5.81 -27.23
CA ASN A 175 -18.05 7.20 -27.57
C ASN A 175 -17.74 8.16 -26.40
N ALA A 176 -16.50 8.66 -26.32
CA ALA A 176 -16.20 9.84 -25.49
C ALA A 176 -16.55 11.18 -26.18
N GLN A 177 -17.23 11.14 -27.34
CA GLN A 177 -17.37 12.30 -28.22
C GLN A 177 -18.26 13.43 -27.69
N THR A 178 -19.07 13.21 -26.66
CA THR A 178 -20.10 14.19 -26.25
C THR A 178 -19.75 15.07 -25.06
N ASP A 179 -18.78 14.72 -24.21
CA ASP A 179 -18.38 15.56 -23.07
C ASP A 179 -16.88 15.48 -22.80
N THR A 180 -16.25 16.64 -22.56
CA THR A 180 -14.88 16.80 -22.02
C THR A 180 -14.66 16.16 -20.63
N SER A 181 -15.66 15.46 -20.08
CA SER A 181 -15.68 14.87 -18.74
C SER A 181 -15.80 13.34 -18.70
N SER A 182 -15.76 12.64 -19.85
CA SER A 182 -15.82 11.16 -19.83
C SER A 182 -14.58 10.56 -19.15
N ASP A 183 -14.79 9.67 -18.19
CA ASP A 183 -13.75 8.87 -17.51
C ASP A 183 -12.93 8.00 -18.48
N PHE A 184 -13.48 7.69 -19.66
CA PHE A 184 -12.82 6.89 -20.70
C PHE A 184 -12.13 7.71 -21.79
N SER A 185 -12.03 9.04 -21.61
CA SER A 185 -11.12 9.83 -22.44
C SER A 185 -9.68 9.37 -22.24
N THR A 186 -8.90 9.23 -23.31
CA THR A 186 -7.61 8.52 -23.28
C THR A 186 -6.66 8.98 -22.16
N TYR A 187 -6.46 10.30 -22.02
CA TYR A 187 -5.55 10.83 -20.98
C TYR A 187 -6.09 10.64 -19.56
N ARG A 188 -7.39 10.85 -19.34
CA ARG A 188 -8.02 10.61 -18.03
C ARG A 188 -8.01 9.13 -17.66
N TYR A 189 -8.27 8.27 -18.64
CA TYR A 189 -8.16 6.83 -18.49
C TYR A 189 -6.73 6.44 -18.10
N LEU A 190 -5.71 6.86 -18.84
CA LEU A 190 -4.31 6.53 -18.53
C LEU A 190 -3.87 7.04 -17.15
N ALA A 191 -4.33 8.23 -16.73
CA ALA A 191 -4.11 8.73 -15.38
C ALA A 191 -4.81 7.86 -14.32
N SER A 192 -6.08 7.48 -14.57
CA SER A 192 -6.83 6.56 -13.69
C SER A 192 -6.22 5.17 -13.64
N GLN A 193 -5.47 4.73 -14.66
CA GLN A 193 -4.77 3.44 -14.63
C GLN A 193 -3.37 3.54 -14.03
N GLY A 194 -2.95 4.73 -13.59
CA GLY A 194 -1.63 4.94 -13.00
C GLY A 194 -0.49 5.03 -13.98
N PHE A 195 -0.79 5.05 -15.28
CA PHE A 195 0.23 5.20 -16.31
C PHE A 195 0.73 6.66 -16.36
N LEU A 196 -0.18 7.62 -16.21
CA LEU A 196 0.13 9.05 -16.13
C LEU A 196 -0.16 9.60 -14.72
N PRO A 197 0.42 10.76 -14.33
CA PRO A 197 0.10 11.41 -13.06
C PRO A 197 -1.39 11.78 -12.97
N GLY A 198 -2.03 11.41 -11.87
CA GLY A 198 -3.49 11.55 -11.65
C GLY A 198 -3.82 12.48 -10.48
N TYR A 199 -3.46 13.75 -10.54
CA TYR A 199 -3.57 14.69 -9.41
C TYR A 199 -5.00 14.93 -8.89
N ASN A 200 -6.04 14.65 -9.69
CA ASN A 200 -7.45 14.84 -9.32
C ASN A 200 -8.30 13.57 -9.47
N PHE A 201 -7.72 12.44 -9.84
CA PHE A 201 -8.47 11.22 -10.16
C PHE A 201 -7.97 10.05 -9.31
N PRO A 202 -8.88 9.26 -8.70
CA PRO A 202 -8.48 8.05 -8.02
C PRO A 202 -7.78 7.13 -9.01
N ARG A 203 -6.58 6.67 -8.66
CA ARG A 203 -5.85 5.65 -9.42
C ARG A 203 -6.47 4.28 -9.14
N LEU A 204 -6.57 3.51 -10.21
CA LEU A 204 -7.23 2.23 -10.36
C LEU A 204 -8.60 2.14 -9.67
N PRO A 205 -9.54 3.07 -9.89
CA PRO A 205 -10.76 3.18 -9.08
C PRO A 205 -11.68 1.97 -9.21
N LEU A 206 -12.59 1.77 -8.27
CA LEU A 206 -13.76 0.91 -8.46
C LEU A 206 -14.82 1.74 -9.19
N LEU A 207 -15.46 1.18 -10.22
CA LEU A 207 -16.44 1.89 -11.02
C LEU A 207 -17.86 1.39 -10.74
N ALA A 208 -18.81 2.31 -10.52
CA ALA A 208 -20.23 2.00 -10.47
C ALA A 208 -20.94 2.55 -11.70
N TYR A 209 -21.61 1.68 -12.48
CA TYR A 209 -22.48 2.12 -13.56
C TYR A 209 -23.78 2.70 -12.99
N ILE A 210 -24.04 3.97 -13.31
CA ILE A 210 -25.22 4.73 -12.89
C ILE A 210 -26.15 4.92 -14.10
N GLN A 211 -27.37 4.42 -13.97
CA GLN A 211 -28.40 4.58 -14.99
C GLN A 211 -28.93 6.02 -15.03
N GLY A 212 -28.98 6.63 -16.20
CA GLY A 212 -29.48 7.97 -16.41
C GLY A 212 -30.98 8.13 -16.11
N ARG A 213 -31.44 9.37 -15.93
CA ARG A 213 -32.87 9.66 -15.78
C ARG A 213 -33.56 9.54 -17.14
N ARG A 214 -34.79 9.00 -17.14
CA ARG A 214 -35.68 9.14 -18.30
C ARG A 214 -36.00 10.64 -18.50
N GLY A 215 -35.51 11.22 -19.60
CA GLY A 215 -35.61 12.65 -19.93
C GLY A 215 -34.24 13.28 -20.18
N SER A 216 -34.18 14.48 -20.74
CA SER A 216 -32.93 15.12 -21.20
C SER A 216 -31.98 15.62 -20.08
N ILE A 217 -32.22 15.25 -18.81
CA ILE A 217 -31.60 15.91 -17.65
C ILE A 217 -30.55 15.03 -16.93
N GLY A 218 -30.56 13.70 -17.09
CA GLY A 218 -29.55 12.82 -16.49
C GLY A 218 -29.04 11.77 -17.48
N ARG A 219 -27.72 11.70 -17.65
CA ARG A 219 -27.06 10.78 -18.60
C ARG A 219 -26.59 9.51 -17.88
N ASP A 220 -26.53 8.39 -18.59
CA ASP A 220 -25.85 7.19 -18.09
C ASP A 220 -24.36 7.51 -17.91
N SER A 221 -23.77 7.12 -16.78
CA SER A 221 -22.40 7.45 -16.44
C SER A 221 -21.74 6.37 -15.59
N PHE A 222 -20.42 6.43 -15.47
CA PHE A 222 -19.69 5.68 -14.46
C PHE A 222 -19.27 6.63 -13.34
N LEU A 223 -19.45 6.19 -12.10
CA LEU A 223 -18.95 6.88 -10.92
C LEU A 223 -17.68 6.17 -10.42
N ALA A 224 -16.55 6.88 -10.50
CA ALA A 224 -15.27 6.39 -10.00
C ALA A 224 -15.07 6.74 -8.51
N ARG A 225 -14.67 5.76 -7.71
CA ARG A 225 -14.31 5.94 -6.29
C ARG A 225 -12.98 5.23 -5.94
N PRO A 226 -12.17 5.78 -5.01
CA PRO A 226 -11.00 5.08 -4.47
C PRO A 226 -11.39 3.70 -3.92
N ARG A 227 -10.61 2.67 -4.23
CA ARG A 227 -10.95 1.26 -3.95
C ARG A 227 -11.36 0.99 -2.50
N PHE A 228 -10.59 1.49 -1.54
CA PHE A 228 -10.81 1.20 -0.11
C PHE A 228 -12.07 1.84 0.45
N LEU A 229 -12.50 2.97 -0.10
CA LEU A 229 -13.79 3.57 0.21
C LEU A 229 -14.91 2.83 -0.53
N ALA A 230 -14.68 2.59 -1.82
CA ALA A 230 -15.65 1.98 -2.73
C ALA A 230 -16.09 0.58 -2.31
N ILE A 231 -15.23 -0.26 -1.73
CA ILE A 231 -15.62 -1.60 -1.29
C ILE A 231 -16.73 -1.58 -0.22
N SER A 232 -16.86 -0.47 0.52
CA SER A 232 -17.94 -0.24 1.47
C SER A 232 -19.10 0.57 0.87
N GLU A 233 -18.82 1.62 0.09
CA GLU A 233 -19.88 2.43 -0.56
C GLU A 233 -20.62 1.65 -1.65
N PHE A 234 -19.91 0.85 -2.42
CA PHE A 234 -20.41 0.02 -3.52
C PHE A 234 -20.62 -1.43 -3.09
N GLY A 235 -20.77 -1.67 -1.79
CA GLY A 235 -21.01 -3.00 -1.23
C GLY A 235 -22.34 -3.62 -1.68
N PRO A 236 -22.56 -4.91 -1.39
CA PRO A 236 -23.74 -5.63 -1.86
C PRO A 236 -25.06 -5.02 -1.39
N LEU A 237 -25.88 -4.57 -2.34
CA LEU A 237 -27.19 -3.94 -2.11
C LEU A 237 -27.15 -2.57 -1.42
N SER A 238 -25.97 -1.97 -1.28
CA SER A 238 -25.81 -0.61 -0.76
C SER A 238 -26.53 0.43 -1.63
N LEU A 239 -26.82 1.59 -1.00
CA LEU A 239 -27.40 2.75 -1.66
C LEU A 239 -26.33 3.79 -1.98
N ILE A 240 -26.40 4.32 -3.20
CA ILE A 240 -25.55 5.38 -3.72
C ILE A 240 -26.44 6.58 -4.04
N TYR A 241 -26.08 7.73 -3.48
CA TYR A 241 -26.70 9.01 -3.83
C TYR A 241 -25.89 9.69 -4.93
N HIS A 242 -26.53 9.94 -6.07
CA HIS A 242 -25.89 10.60 -7.21
C HIS A 242 -26.89 11.50 -7.95
N GLU A 243 -26.52 12.76 -8.19
CA GLU A 243 -27.35 13.77 -8.89
C GLU A 243 -28.80 13.85 -8.37
N GLY A 244 -28.97 13.87 -7.05
CA GLY A 244 -30.28 13.95 -6.40
C GLY A 244 -31.18 12.73 -6.63
N SER A 245 -30.59 11.58 -6.99
CA SER A 245 -31.27 10.29 -7.15
C SER A 245 -30.55 9.21 -6.35
N GLN A 246 -31.30 8.19 -5.94
CA GLN A 246 -30.79 7.04 -5.21
C GLN A 246 -30.68 5.84 -6.15
N TYR A 247 -29.57 5.11 -6.03
CA TYR A 247 -29.27 3.92 -6.81
C TYR A 247 -28.86 2.79 -5.87
N ARG A 248 -29.33 1.57 -6.14
CA ARG A 248 -28.95 0.38 -5.38
C ARG A 248 -27.96 -0.44 -6.17
N VAL A 249 -26.88 -0.88 -5.53
CA VAL A 249 -25.89 -1.78 -6.14
C VAL A 249 -26.48 -3.18 -6.26
N LYS A 250 -26.83 -3.59 -7.47
CA LYS A 250 -27.54 -4.86 -7.71
C LYS A 250 -26.66 -5.98 -8.21
N LYS A 251 -25.55 -5.63 -8.85
CA LYS A 251 -24.78 -6.56 -9.64
C LYS A 251 -23.30 -6.21 -9.64
N VAL A 252 -22.46 -7.23 -9.65
CA VAL A 252 -21.04 -7.14 -10.02
C VAL A 252 -20.92 -7.40 -11.52
N ILE A 253 -20.09 -6.61 -12.20
CA ILE A 253 -19.73 -6.88 -13.59
C ILE A 253 -18.59 -7.91 -13.57
N LEU A 254 -18.96 -9.18 -13.78
CA LEU A 254 -18.03 -10.31 -13.82
C LEU A 254 -17.10 -10.19 -15.04
N GLY A 255 -15.83 -10.57 -14.88
CA GLY A 255 -14.82 -10.47 -15.93
C GLY A 255 -14.67 -11.76 -16.73
N LEU A 256 -13.97 -11.71 -17.88
CA LEU A 256 -13.73 -12.90 -18.73
C LEU A 256 -12.91 -14.01 -18.04
N ARG A 257 -12.09 -13.66 -17.04
CA ARG A 257 -11.33 -14.62 -16.23
C ARG A 257 -12.22 -15.59 -15.47
N ASP A 258 -13.49 -15.23 -15.29
CA ASP A 258 -14.50 -16.02 -14.58
C ASP A 258 -15.23 -17.01 -15.51
N SER A 259 -14.95 -16.97 -16.82
CA SER A 259 -15.59 -17.81 -17.85
C SER A 259 -14.72 -19.00 -18.28
N GLY A 260 -13.57 -19.22 -17.62
CA GLY A 260 -12.41 -19.93 -18.17
C GLY A 260 -12.36 -21.46 -18.10
N ASN A 261 -13.27 -22.15 -17.40
CA ASN A 261 -13.32 -23.61 -17.43
C ASN A 261 -14.76 -24.12 -17.60
N LEU A 262 -15.07 -24.61 -18.79
CA LEU A 262 -16.35 -25.27 -19.11
C LEU A 262 -16.60 -26.55 -18.28
N GLU A 263 -15.59 -27.07 -17.59
CA GLU A 263 -15.68 -28.28 -16.76
C GLU A 263 -16.01 -28.01 -15.28
N GLN A 264 -15.82 -26.77 -14.80
CA GLN A 264 -16.21 -26.35 -13.45
C GLN A 264 -16.86 -24.96 -13.53
N PRO A 265 -18.20 -24.86 -13.57
CA PRO A 265 -18.87 -23.57 -13.50
C PRO A 265 -18.59 -22.96 -12.12
N GLY A 266 -17.84 -21.86 -12.08
CA GLY A 266 -17.67 -21.09 -10.85
C GLY A 266 -16.71 -19.92 -10.95
N LEU A 267 -16.80 -19.01 -9.98
CA LEU A 267 -15.95 -17.82 -9.93
C LEU A 267 -14.55 -18.18 -9.42
N ALA A 268 -13.52 -17.57 -10.00
CA ALA A 268 -12.14 -17.73 -9.56
C ALA A 268 -11.94 -17.06 -8.19
N LYS A 269 -11.94 -17.87 -7.13
CA LYS A 269 -11.80 -17.41 -5.73
C LYS A 269 -10.37 -17.60 -5.25
N GLU A 270 -9.89 -16.66 -4.44
CA GLU A 270 -8.63 -16.76 -3.71
C GLU A 270 -8.89 -17.12 -2.23
N GLU A 271 -7.88 -17.67 -1.58
CA GLU A 271 -7.89 -17.98 -0.15
C GLU A 271 -6.91 -17.09 0.62
N ALA A 272 -7.24 -16.80 1.88
CA ALA A 272 -6.37 -16.07 2.80
C ALA A 272 -6.40 -16.65 4.22
N ARG A 273 -5.23 -16.63 4.88
CA ARG A 273 -5.09 -16.93 6.32
C ARG A 273 -4.52 -15.71 7.04
N LEU A 274 -5.27 -15.18 8.01
CA LEU A 274 -4.88 -14.01 8.78
C LEU A 274 -4.24 -14.44 10.10
N CYS A 275 -3.09 -13.86 10.44
CA CYS A 275 -2.43 -14.12 11.71
C CYS A 275 -3.28 -13.59 12.89
N PRO A 276 -3.57 -14.40 13.92
CA PRO A 276 -4.38 -13.98 15.07
C PRO A 276 -3.68 -12.94 15.95
N ARG A 277 -2.35 -12.81 15.85
CA ARG A 277 -1.58 -11.87 16.69
C ARG A 277 -1.37 -10.52 16.03
N CYS A 278 -0.91 -10.50 14.78
CA CYS A 278 -0.50 -9.27 14.10
C CYS A 278 -1.38 -8.87 12.92
N GLY A 279 -2.36 -9.69 12.52
CA GLY A 279 -3.26 -9.40 11.42
C GLY A 279 -2.64 -9.48 10.03
N TYR A 280 -1.42 -10.02 9.89
CA TYR A 280 -0.77 -10.20 8.59
C TYR A 280 -1.50 -11.27 7.75
N GLY A 281 -1.65 -11.01 6.46
CA GLY A 281 -2.39 -11.86 5.52
C GLY A 281 -1.45 -12.76 4.73
N HIS A 282 -1.73 -14.05 4.76
CA HIS A 282 -1.02 -15.07 3.99
C HIS A 282 -1.88 -15.48 2.81
N PHE A 283 -1.34 -15.31 1.60
CA PHE A 283 -2.02 -15.57 0.33
C PHE A 283 -1.15 -16.45 -0.56
N ARG A 284 -1.77 -17.20 -1.47
CA ARG A 284 -1.07 -18.01 -2.49
C ARG A 284 -0.02 -18.92 -1.83
N GLN A 285 1.24 -18.85 -2.23
CA GLN A 285 2.34 -19.67 -1.69
C GLN A 285 2.51 -19.53 -0.16
N GLN A 286 2.13 -18.39 0.44
CA GLN A 286 2.24 -18.21 1.90
C GLN A 286 1.17 -18.97 2.70
N LEU A 287 0.15 -19.53 2.06
CA LEU A 287 -0.91 -20.30 2.73
C LEU A 287 -0.40 -21.59 3.37
N GLU A 288 0.67 -22.15 2.80
CA GLU A 288 1.34 -23.37 3.26
C GLU A 288 2.23 -23.13 4.49
N ASN A 289 2.48 -21.88 4.84
CA ASN A 289 3.29 -21.56 6.02
C ASN A 289 2.55 -21.91 7.31
N GLU A 290 3.27 -22.47 8.27
CA GLU A 290 2.75 -22.74 9.62
C GLU A 290 2.94 -21.53 10.56
N LEU A 291 3.99 -20.75 10.32
CA LEU A 291 4.37 -19.56 11.10
C LEU A 291 4.13 -18.29 10.30
N CYS A 292 3.73 -17.23 11.01
CA CYS A 292 3.49 -15.94 10.39
C CYS A 292 4.78 -15.33 9.85
N VAL A 293 4.76 -14.93 8.58
CA VAL A 293 5.90 -14.32 7.89
C VAL A 293 6.35 -12.99 8.53
N ALA A 294 5.43 -12.26 9.18
CA ALA A 294 5.72 -10.97 9.78
C ALA A 294 6.17 -11.03 11.25
N CYS A 295 5.63 -11.95 12.05
CA CYS A 295 5.85 -11.98 13.51
C CYS A 295 6.27 -13.34 14.08
N GLY A 296 6.41 -14.37 13.25
CA GLY A 296 6.82 -15.72 13.66
C GLY A 296 5.82 -16.50 14.51
N THR A 297 4.65 -15.93 14.84
CA THR A 297 3.62 -16.61 15.64
C THR A 297 2.91 -17.68 14.79
N PRO A 298 2.55 -18.86 15.35
CA PRO A 298 1.74 -19.84 14.64
C PRO A 298 0.48 -19.24 14.03
N ILE A 299 0.18 -19.61 12.78
CA ILE A 299 -1.01 -19.13 12.05
C ILE A 299 -2.27 -19.92 12.47
N GLU A 300 -2.10 -21.05 13.14
CA GLU A 300 -3.20 -21.82 13.74
C GLU A 300 -4.03 -20.94 14.69
N GLY A 301 -5.36 -21.11 14.65
CA GLY A 301 -6.30 -20.22 15.36
C GLY A 301 -6.54 -18.86 14.67
N GLY A 302 -5.81 -18.56 13.60
CA GLY A 302 -6.06 -17.40 12.74
C GLY A 302 -7.33 -17.51 11.90
N ARG A 303 -7.85 -16.38 11.43
CA ARG A 303 -9.03 -16.32 10.57
C ARG A 303 -8.70 -16.82 9.16
N ARG A 304 -9.43 -17.81 8.67
CA ARG A 304 -9.35 -18.31 7.28
C ARG A 304 -10.53 -17.79 6.46
N ILE A 305 -10.27 -17.34 5.24
CA ILE A 305 -11.27 -16.85 4.28
C ILE A 305 -11.02 -17.57 2.96
N ASP A 306 -11.98 -18.39 2.51
CA ASP A 306 -11.76 -19.34 1.41
C ASP A 306 -12.33 -18.88 0.05
N ASN A 307 -13.10 -17.79 0.06
CA ASN A 307 -13.93 -17.38 -1.07
C ASN A 307 -13.68 -15.92 -1.48
N LEU A 308 -12.44 -15.44 -1.40
CA LEU A 308 -12.11 -14.07 -1.77
C LEU A 308 -12.32 -13.84 -3.27
N TYR A 309 -13.03 -12.78 -3.61
CA TYR A 309 -13.26 -12.39 -4.99
C TYR A 309 -12.99 -10.90 -5.18
N ARG A 310 -12.17 -10.56 -6.18
CA ARG A 310 -11.77 -9.18 -6.46
C ARG A 310 -12.88 -8.46 -7.21
N ILE A 311 -13.45 -7.41 -6.61
CA ILE A 311 -14.47 -6.59 -7.27
C ILE A 311 -13.83 -5.35 -7.89
N GLU A 312 -14.10 -5.12 -9.17
CA GLU A 312 -13.59 -3.97 -9.90
C GLU A 312 -14.68 -3.03 -10.40
N ASN A 313 -15.81 -3.57 -10.84
CA ASN A 313 -16.90 -2.78 -11.39
C ASN A 313 -18.26 -3.33 -10.93
N VAL A 314 -19.19 -2.44 -10.62
CA VAL A 314 -20.56 -2.78 -10.22
C VAL A 314 -21.59 -2.09 -11.10
N SER A 315 -22.79 -2.65 -11.17
CA SER A 315 -23.95 -2.05 -11.84
C SER A 315 -25.04 -1.75 -10.82
N THR A 316 -25.69 -0.61 -11.00
CA THR A 316 -26.71 -0.10 -10.10
C THR A 316 -28.07 -0.03 -10.77
N GLN A 317 -29.12 -0.02 -9.95
CA GLN A 317 -30.49 0.19 -10.39
C GLN A 317 -31.13 1.31 -9.59
N ARG A 318 -31.80 2.23 -10.28
CA ARG A 318 -32.46 3.37 -9.65
C ARG A 318 -33.58 2.93 -8.69
N VAL A 319 -33.63 3.56 -7.52
CA VAL A 319 -34.69 3.40 -6.51
C VAL A 319 -35.54 4.68 -6.50
N LEU A 320 -36.86 4.55 -6.57
CA LEU A 320 -37.79 5.68 -6.71
C LEU A 320 -38.40 6.16 -5.39
N ARG A 321 -38.34 5.35 -4.33
CA ARG A 321 -38.93 5.68 -3.03
C ARG A 321 -38.11 5.01 -1.93
N ILE A 322 -37.64 5.83 -1.00
CA ILE A 322 -37.08 5.40 0.29
C ILE A 322 -37.75 6.30 1.33
N THR A 323 -38.36 5.71 2.34
CA THR A 323 -38.89 6.42 3.50
C THR A 323 -37.74 6.76 4.47
N CYS A 324 -37.87 7.81 5.27
CA CYS A 324 -36.83 8.15 6.27
C CYS A 324 -36.52 6.99 7.22
N ASP A 325 -37.53 6.16 7.54
CA ASP A 325 -37.37 4.94 8.34
C ASP A 325 -36.55 3.86 7.62
N GLU A 326 -36.72 3.70 6.30
CA GLU A 326 -35.86 2.82 5.50
C GLU A 326 -34.42 3.36 5.48
N GLU A 327 -34.22 4.68 5.36
CA GLU A 327 -32.88 5.28 5.37
C GLU A 327 -32.14 5.11 6.71
N GLU A 328 -32.84 5.19 7.84
CA GLU A 328 -32.26 4.96 9.17
C GLU A 328 -31.98 3.46 9.44
N ARG A 329 -32.86 2.56 8.99
CA ARG A 329 -32.69 1.09 9.10
C ARG A 329 -31.62 0.51 8.16
N LEU A 330 -31.35 1.18 7.04
CA LEU A 330 -30.33 0.82 6.05
C LEU A 330 -28.93 1.33 6.40
N ARG A 331 -28.74 2.03 7.52
CA ARG A 331 -27.41 2.35 8.09
C ARG A 331 -26.67 1.12 8.63
N GLN A 332 -26.89 -0.05 8.04
CA GLN A 332 -26.13 -1.25 8.35
C GLN A 332 -24.88 -1.24 7.50
N GLY A 333 -23.76 -0.89 8.14
CA GLY A 333 -22.44 -1.01 7.53
C GLY A 333 -22.03 -2.46 7.33
N TYR A 334 -20.89 -2.62 6.68
CA TYR A 334 -20.23 -3.90 6.51
C TYR A 334 -19.20 -4.14 7.60
N ASP A 335 -18.94 -5.41 7.87
CA ASP A 335 -17.79 -5.86 8.64
C ASP A 335 -16.56 -5.87 7.73
N MET A 336 -15.67 -4.91 7.94
CA MET A 336 -14.51 -4.67 7.08
C MET A 336 -13.24 -5.14 7.79
N GLN A 337 -12.46 -5.98 7.11
CA GLN A 337 -11.17 -6.45 7.58
C GLN A 337 -10.06 -5.89 6.69
N THR A 338 -9.12 -5.18 7.31
CA THR A 338 -7.88 -4.76 6.65
C THR A 338 -6.76 -5.72 7.02
N THR A 339 -5.96 -6.11 6.04
CA THR A 339 -4.77 -6.94 6.24
C THR A 339 -3.68 -6.48 5.29
N ILE A 340 -2.43 -6.86 5.57
CA ILE A 340 -1.27 -6.44 4.80
C ILE A 340 -0.41 -7.63 4.38
N GLN A 341 0.32 -7.45 3.29
CA GLN A 341 1.40 -8.32 2.83
C GLN A 341 2.60 -7.46 2.48
N PHE A 342 3.77 -7.77 3.04
CA PHE A 342 4.99 -7.00 2.76
C PHE A 342 5.49 -7.31 1.35
N ALA A 343 6.04 -6.28 0.68
CA ALA A 343 6.76 -6.49 -0.57
C ALA A 343 8.02 -7.32 -0.33
N SER A 344 8.42 -8.12 -1.31
CA SER A 344 9.65 -8.92 -1.24
C SER A 344 10.50 -8.78 -2.49
N ASN A 345 11.82 -8.69 -2.33
CA ASN A 345 12.81 -8.81 -3.40
C ASN A 345 13.69 -10.03 -3.09
N ASP A 346 13.96 -10.90 -4.06
CA ASP A 346 14.82 -12.07 -3.90
C ASP A 346 14.51 -12.92 -2.64
N ASN A 347 13.22 -13.17 -2.38
CA ASN A 347 12.69 -13.86 -1.20
C ASN A 347 12.94 -13.17 0.16
N ARG A 348 13.39 -11.91 0.19
CA ARG A 348 13.52 -11.10 1.41
C ARG A 348 12.42 -10.06 1.51
N LEU A 349 11.85 -9.92 2.70
CA LEU A 349 10.83 -8.91 2.98
C LEU A 349 11.45 -7.52 3.04
N ARG A 350 10.80 -6.55 2.42
CA ARG A 350 11.17 -5.13 2.46
C ARG A 350 10.54 -4.49 3.68
N VAL A 351 11.19 -4.63 4.84
CA VAL A 351 10.72 -4.10 6.13
C VAL A 351 11.89 -3.49 6.89
N VAL A 352 11.69 -2.29 7.41
CA VAL A 352 12.59 -1.60 8.34
C VAL A 352 11.98 -1.70 9.74
N ASN A 353 12.74 -2.25 10.68
CA ASN A 353 12.33 -2.36 12.07
C ASN A 353 13.02 -1.27 12.91
N GLY A 354 12.28 -0.65 13.81
CA GLY A 354 12.82 0.34 14.74
C GLY A 354 12.20 0.22 16.12
N GLN A 355 12.91 0.72 17.12
CA GLN A 355 12.46 0.78 18.51
C GLN A 355 12.49 2.23 18.98
N VAL A 356 11.39 2.68 19.56
CA VAL A 356 11.29 3.99 20.19
C VAL A 356 11.65 3.84 21.65
N LEU A 357 12.79 4.41 22.05
CA LEU A 357 13.35 4.29 23.39
C LEU A 357 13.09 5.57 24.19
N ALA A 358 12.71 5.43 25.46
CA ALA A 358 12.69 6.52 26.43
C ALA A 358 14.12 7.00 26.76
N GLN A 359 14.23 8.11 27.50
CA GLN A 359 15.53 8.67 27.91
C GLN A 359 16.35 7.73 28.81
N ASP A 360 15.66 6.89 29.59
CA ASP A 360 16.25 5.86 30.44
C ASP A 360 16.61 4.56 29.69
N GLY A 361 16.35 4.50 28.37
CA GLY A 361 16.62 3.36 27.51
C GLY A 361 15.50 2.32 27.46
N GLU A 362 14.38 2.52 28.16
CA GLU A 362 13.23 1.63 28.13
C GLU A 362 12.54 1.68 26.74
N ALA A 363 12.24 0.52 26.15
CA ALA A 363 11.49 0.45 24.90
C ALA A 363 10.01 0.77 25.13
N ILE A 364 9.47 1.74 24.38
CA ILE A 364 8.07 2.16 24.48
C ILE A 364 7.25 1.55 23.33
N LEU A 365 7.76 1.65 22.10
CA LEU A 365 7.09 1.20 20.89
C LEU A 365 8.07 0.46 19.96
N ASN A 366 7.60 -0.60 19.31
CA ASN A 366 8.24 -1.21 18.15
C ASN A 366 7.56 -0.72 16.87
N LEU A 367 8.36 -0.29 15.91
CA LEU A 367 7.95 0.19 14.60
C LEU A 367 8.35 -0.81 13.52
N GLN A 368 7.43 -1.11 12.60
CA GLN A 368 7.74 -1.81 11.37
C GLN A 368 7.25 -0.99 10.18
N TYR A 369 8.19 -0.40 9.43
CA TYR A 369 7.89 0.30 8.21
C TYR A 369 8.09 -0.62 7.01
N ALA A 370 7.09 -0.69 6.13
CA ALA A 370 7.19 -1.46 4.90
C ALA A 370 6.76 -0.58 3.71
N PRO A 371 7.69 -0.20 2.82
CA PRO A 371 7.35 0.52 1.60
C PRO A 371 6.65 -0.40 0.60
N ALA A 372 5.71 0.16 -0.17
CA ALA A 372 5.01 -0.54 -1.25
C ALA A 372 4.39 -1.91 -0.85
N ALA A 373 3.94 -2.03 0.41
CA ALA A 373 3.22 -3.19 0.92
C ALA A 373 1.84 -3.29 0.27
N THR A 374 1.36 -4.51 0.05
CA THR A 374 0.00 -4.73 -0.45
C THR A 374 -0.97 -4.66 0.72
N VAL A 375 -1.84 -3.65 0.73
CA VAL A 375 -2.92 -3.52 1.70
C VAL A 375 -4.19 -4.07 1.06
N TRP A 376 -4.82 -4.98 1.78
CA TRP A 376 -6.06 -5.64 1.38
C TRP A 376 -7.18 -5.14 2.26
N ARG A 377 -8.32 -4.82 1.64
CA ARG A 377 -9.55 -4.45 2.36
C ARG A 377 -10.67 -5.39 1.93
N ILE A 378 -11.14 -6.18 2.88
CA ILE A 378 -12.04 -7.31 2.67
C ILE A 378 -13.38 -6.99 3.32
N ASN A 379 -14.48 -7.18 2.58
CA ASN A 379 -15.83 -7.07 3.10
C ASN A 379 -16.31 -8.48 3.53
N LEU A 380 -16.29 -8.74 4.83
CA LEU A 380 -16.62 -10.05 5.40
C LEU A 380 -18.12 -10.35 5.42
N GLY A 381 -18.98 -9.33 5.29
CA GLY A 381 -20.42 -9.50 5.40
C GLY A 381 -21.09 -8.27 6.01
N TRP A 382 -22.41 -8.36 6.21
CA TRP A 382 -23.14 -7.34 6.97
C TRP A 382 -22.67 -7.33 8.43
N LYS A 383 -22.63 -6.13 9.04
CA LYS A 383 -22.23 -5.97 10.45
C LYS A 383 -23.18 -6.64 11.44
N ARG A 384 -24.48 -6.74 11.11
CA ARG A 384 -25.50 -7.39 11.93
C ARG A 384 -26.02 -8.67 11.27
N ARG A 385 -25.09 -9.57 10.93
CA ARG A 385 -25.42 -10.89 10.37
C ARG A 385 -25.77 -11.89 11.48
N LYS A 386 -26.43 -12.99 11.12
CA LYS A 386 -26.87 -14.02 12.09
C LYS A 386 -25.69 -14.82 12.63
N GLU A 387 -24.74 -15.17 11.77
CA GLU A 387 -23.59 -16.00 12.11
C GLU A 387 -22.31 -15.35 11.59
N GLU A 388 -21.44 -14.91 12.52
CA GLU A 388 -20.25 -14.12 12.18
C GLU A 388 -19.14 -14.93 11.49
N SER A 389 -19.15 -16.25 11.63
CA SER A 389 -18.20 -17.17 11.02
C SER A 389 -18.45 -17.40 9.53
N ILE A 390 -19.64 -17.05 9.01
CA ILE A 390 -19.98 -17.16 7.59
C ILE A 390 -19.59 -15.86 6.88
N TYR A 391 -18.58 -15.95 6.00
CA TYR A 391 -18.05 -14.79 5.29
C TYR A 391 -18.57 -14.67 3.86
N GLY A 392 -18.87 -13.43 3.48
CA GLY A 392 -19.23 -13.05 2.12
C GLY A 392 -20.73 -13.03 1.86
N PHE A 393 -21.09 -13.04 0.58
CA PHE A 393 -22.42 -12.76 0.05
C PHE A 393 -22.75 -13.72 -1.08
N ASN A 394 -24.02 -14.11 -1.17
CA ASN A 394 -24.51 -14.92 -2.29
C ASN A 394 -24.61 -14.11 -3.59
N ILE A 395 -24.06 -14.65 -4.68
CA ILE A 395 -24.07 -14.06 -6.03
C ILE A 395 -24.44 -15.11 -7.07
N ASP A 396 -25.20 -14.72 -8.10
CA ASP A 396 -25.40 -15.55 -9.28
C ASP A 396 -24.19 -15.45 -10.21
N THR A 397 -23.47 -16.56 -10.42
CA THR A 397 -22.20 -16.60 -11.18
C THR A 397 -22.39 -16.41 -12.68
N THR A 398 -23.62 -16.54 -13.19
CA THR A 398 -23.92 -16.34 -14.61
C THR A 398 -24.20 -14.86 -14.93
N THR A 399 -24.86 -14.17 -14.00
CA THR A 399 -25.41 -12.84 -14.23
C THR A 399 -24.75 -11.75 -13.39
N GLY A 400 -24.05 -12.11 -12.32
CA GLY A 400 -23.40 -11.24 -11.36
C GLY A 400 -24.35 -10.56 -10.37
N PHE A 401 -25.64 -10.90 -10.36
CA PHE A 401 -26.61 -10.30 -9.42
C PHE A 401 -26.40 -10.82 -8.01
N TRP A 402 -26.55 -9.94 -7.02
CA TRP A 402 -26.64 -10.34 -5.63
C TRP A 402 -27.93 -11.12 -5.38
N SER A 403 -27.78 -12.33 -4.85
CA SER A 403 -28.86 -13.27 -4.59
C SER A 403 -29.33 -13.19 -3.14
N LYS A 404 -30.44 -13.85 -2.83
CA LYS A 404 -30.91 -13.97 -1.44
C LYS A 404 -29.87 -14.64 -0.55
N ASP A 405 -29.78 -14.18 0.68
CA ASP A 405 -28.78 -14.62 1.65
C ASP A 405 -29.39 -14.66 3.05
N ASP A 406 -29.34 -15.81 3.73
CA ASP A 406 -29.89 -15.95 5.08
C ASP A 406 -29.19 -15.06 6.13
N GLN A 407 -27.98 -14.59 5.81
CA GLN A 407 -27.21 -13.63 6.60
C GLN A 407 -27.62 -12.17 6.35
N ALA A 408 -28.37 -11.88 5.28
CA ALA A 408 -28.80 -10.54 4.94
C ALA A 408 -29.93 -10.05 5.88
N PRO A 409 -29.94 -8.74 6.20
CA PRO A 409 -31.10 -8.10 6.81
C PRO A 409 -32.36 -8.30 5.93
N THR A 410 -33.54 -8.38 6.55
CA THR A 410 -34.80 -8.69 5.85
C THR A 410 -35.05 -7.75 4.65
N ASP A 411 -34.88 -6.44 4.85
CA ASP A 411 -35.11 -5.44 3.81
C ASP A 411 -34.17 -5.61 2.60
N GLU A 412 -32.90 -5.98 2.84
CA GLU A 412 -31.93 -6.25 1.77
C GLU A 412 -32.26 -7.55 1.04
N ASN A 413 -32.68 -8.56 1.78
CA ASN A 413 -33.08 -9.85 1.22
C ASN A 413 -34.32 -9.77 0.32
N ASP A 414 -35.26 -8.89 0.64
CA ASP A 414 -36.48 -8.69 -0.14
C ASP A 414 -36.21 -8.09 -1.52
N VAL A 415 -35.14 -7.31 -1.62
CA VAL A 415 -34.74 -6.63 -2.84
C VAL A 415 -33.71 -7.43 -3.64
N ALA A 416 -33.05 -8.44 -3.04
CA ALA A 416 -32.12 -9.32 -3.75
C ALA A 416 -32.77 -10.02 -4.96
N SER A 417 -31.94 -10.50 -5.89
CA SER A 417 -32.42 -11.26 -7.03
C SER A 417 -33.21 -12.49 -6.57
N LYS A 418 -34.30 -12.79 -7.29
CA LYS A 418 -35.11 -14.00 -7.12
C LYS A 418 -35.01 -14.94 -8.33
N GLU A 419 -34.16 -14.58 -9.29
CA GLU A 419 -34.03 -15.25 -10.59
C GLU A 419 -32.66 -15.93 -10.71
N ASP A 420 -32.24 -16.54 -9.61
CA ASP A 420 -30.91 -17.12 -9.48
C ASP A 420 -30.90 -18.54 -10.07
N ARG A 421 -29.85 -18.84 -10.85
CA ARG A 421 -29.64 -20.18 -11.43
C ARG A 421 -28.44 -20.88 -10.82
N HIS A 422 -27.33 -20.15 -10.66
CA HIS A 422 -26.08 -20.68 -10.13
C HIS A 422 -25.56 -19.76 -9.03
N VAL A 423 -25.93 -20.06 -7.78
CA VAL A 423 -25.55 -19.23 -6.63
C VAL A 423 -24.26 -19.74 -6.02
N GLU A 424 -23.29 -18.84 -5.85
CA GLU A 424 -22.10 -19.06 -5.06
C GLU A 424 -21.93 -17.98 -4.01
N ARG A 425 -21.17 -18.26 -2.95
CA ARG A 425 -20.81 -17.27 -1.94
C ARG A 425 -19.42 -16.72 -2.21
N ILE A 426 -19.31 -15.40 -2.32
CA ILE A 426 -18.03 -14.70 -2.48
C ILE A 426 -17.82 -13.68 -1.36
N THR A 427 -16.57 -13.48 -0.97
CA THR A 427 -16.14 -12.44 -0.03
C THR A 427 -15.42 -11.35 -0.83
N PRO A 428 -16.07 -10.21 -1.10
CA PRO A 428 -15.50 -9.12 -1.88
C PRO A 428 -14.23 -8.57 -1.25
N TYR A 429 -13.20 -8.33 -2.06
CA TYR A 429 -12.03 -7.58 -1.64
C TYR A 429 -11.54 -6.59 -2.69
N VAL A 430 -10.75 -5.65 -2.21
CA VAL A 430 -9.89 -4.78 -3.00
C VAL A 430 -8.48 -4.78 -2.42
N GLU A 431 -7.50 -4.55 -3.27
CA GLU A 431 -6.10 -4.42 -2.87
C GLU A 431 -5.47 -3.18 -3.49
N ASP A 432 -4.46 -2.65 -2.82
CA ASP A 432 -3.66 -1.53 -3.31
C ASP A 432 -2.24 -1.55 -2.71
N ARG A 433 -1.28 -0.90 -3.38
CA ARG A 433 0.11 -0.80 -2.89
C ARG A 433 0.31 0.50 -2.13
N ARG A 434 0.67 0.40 -0.86
CA ARG A 434 0.78 1.53 0.07
C ARG A 434 2.05 1.44 0.90
N ASN A 435 2.57 2.60 1.30
CA ASN A 435 3.53 2.64 2.40
C ASN A 435 2.76 2.40 3.70
N VAL A 436 3.28 1.51 4.55
CA VAL A 436 2.66 1.17 5.82
C VAL A 436 3.65 1.28 6.96
N LEU A 437 3.16 1.71 8.13
CA LEU A 437 3.87 1.73 9.39
C LEU A 437 3.02 1.01 10.42
N ILE A 438 3.57 -0.05 11.01
CA ILE A 438 2.94 -0.75 12.12
C ILE A 438 3.60 -0.28 13.41
N VAL A 439 2.78 0.21 14.33
CA VAL A 439 3.21 0.64 15.66
C VAL A 439 2.69 -0.36 16.68
N ARG A 440 3.59 -1.01 17.42
CA ARG A 440 3.26 -1.93 18.50
C ARG A 440 3.73 -1.36 19.82
N PRO A 441 2.88 -1.25 20.85
CA PRO A 441 3.37 -0.95 22.18
C PRO A 441 4.20 -2.12 22.71
N GLU A 442 5.28 -1.82 23.42
CA GLU A 442 6.11 -2.83 24.09
C GLU A 442 5.32 -3.46 25.26
N GLU A 443 4.71 -2.61 26.07
CA GLU A 443 3.83 -3.03 27.16
C GLU A 443 2.39 -3.23 26.67
N TYR A 444 1.66 -4.11 27.36
CA TYR A 444 0.24 -4.30 27.10
C TYR A 444 -0.56 -3.01 27.34
N MET A 445 -1.32 -2.60 26.33
CA MET A 445 -2.33 -1.55 26.44
C MET A 445 -3.71 -2.17 26.27
N ASP A 446 -4.64 -1.79 27.15
CA ASP A 446 -6.04 -2.18 26.96
C ASP A 446 -6.70 -1.41 25.80
N GLU A 447 -7.93 -1.79 25.47
CA GLU A 447 -8.65 -1.30 24.31
C GLU A 447 -8.79 0.24 24.31
N ASN A 448 -9.14 0.84 25.46
CA ASN A 448 -9.28 2.29 25.60
C ASN A 448 -7.93 3.00 25.44
N ALA A 449 -6.87 2.50 26.06
CA ALA A 449 -5.54 3.09 25.96
C ALA A 449 -5.03 3.07 24.52
N LEU A 450 -5.08 1.92 23.83
CA LEU A 450 -4.55 1.80 22.48
C LEU A 450 -5.40 2.54 21.45
N SER A 451 -6.73 2.56 21.61
CA SER A 451 -7.63 3.36 20.76
C SER A 451 -7.38 4.85 20.90
N THR A 452 -7.21 5.34 22.13
CA THR A 452 -6.87 6.74 22.40
C THR A 452 -5.50 7.07 21.82
N LEU A 453 -4.49 6.21 22.01
CA LEU A 453 -3.15 6.38 21.46
C LEU A 453 -3.17 6.42 19.92
N GLN A 454 -3.93 5.53 19.28
CA GLN A 454 -4.10 5.50 17.82
C GLN A 454 -4.53 6.86 17.29
N TYR A 455 -5.60 7.43 17.83
CA TYR A 455 -6.11 8.72 17.36
C TYR A 455 -5.23 9.89 17.79
N ALA A 456 -4.59 9.83 18.96
CA ALA A 456 -3.65 10.86 19.40
C ALA A 456 -2.42 10.92 18.48
N LEU A 457 -1.81 9.77 18.17
CA LEU A 457 -0.69 9.69 17.23
C LEU A 457 -1.13 10.10 15.82
N LYS A 458 -2.28 9.63 15.32
CA LYS A 458 -2.82 10.03 14.00
C LYS A 458 -2.93 11.55 13.89
N ARG A 459 -3.60 12.19 14.85
CA ARG A 459 -3.77 13.66 14.90
C ARG A 459 -2.45 14.39 15.09
N GLY A 460 -1.53 13.83 15.86
CA GLY A 460 -0.17 14.35 16.03
C GLY A 460 0.62 14.35 14.73
N ILE A 461 0.57 13.25 13.97
CA ILE A 461 1.22 13.11 12.66
C ILE A 461 0.61 14.12 11.66
N GLU A 462 -0.72 14.20 11.59
CA GLU A 462 -1.42 15.17 10.74
C GLU A 462 -0.97 16.61 11.02
N ALA A 463 -0.87 16.98 12.29
CA ALA A 463 -0.54 18.34 12.69
C ALA A 463 0.95 18.68 12.59
N GLU A 464 1.86 17.70 12.72
CA GLU A 464 3.30 17.88 12.56
C GLU A 464 3.68 17.99 11.07
N PHE A 465 3.13 17.10 10.24
CA PHE A 465 3.45 17.01 8.81
C PHE A 465 2.48 17.78 7.91
N GLN A 466 1.46 18.44 8.49
CA GLN A 466 0.48 19.29 7.79
C GLN A 466 -0.27 18.55 6.67
N ILE A 467 -0.67 17.31 6.94
CA ILE A 467 -1.48 16.50 6.02
C ILE A 467 -2.95 16.48 6.45
N GLU A 468 -3.85 16.21 5.51
CA GLU A 468 -5.28 16.08 5.79
C GLU A 468 -5.61 14.73 6.45
N GLU A 469 -6.73 14.69 7.18
CA GLU A 469 -7.17 13.48 7.89
C GLU A 469 -7.40 12.30 6.93
N SER A 470 -7.80 12.58 5.69
CA SER A 470 -7.99 11.60 4.63
C SER A 470 -6.70 11.10 3.99
N GLU A 471 -5.55 11.74 4.21
CA GLU A 471 -4.27 11.34 3.62
C GLU A 471 -3.54 10.28 4.43
N LEU A 472 -3.89 10.11 5.72
CA LEU A 472 -3.33 9.10 6.60
C LEU A 472 -4.45 8.29 7.26
N MET A 473 -4.52 7.00 6.95
CA MET A 473 -5.43 6.08 7.60
C MET A 473 -4.77 5.45 8.83
N ALA A 474 -5.57 5.14 9.85
CA ALA A 474 -5.15 4.42 11.04
C ALA A 474 -6.18 3.34 11.35
N GLU A 475 -5.75 2.09 11.46
CA GLU A 475 -6.61 0.95 11.77
C GLU A 475 -5.94 0.03 12.81
N PRO A 476 -6.70 -0.56 13.74
CA PRO A 476 -6.14 -1.51 14.69
C PRO A 476 -5.86 -2.86 14.02
N LEU A 477 -4.77 -3.52 14.45
CA LEU A 477 -4.42 -4.88 14.07
C LEU A 477 -4.43 -5.82 15.30
N PRO A 478 -4.85 -7.09 15.14
CA PRO A 478 -5.39 -7.70 13.92
C PRO A 478 -6.77 -7.20 13.50
N ASN A 479 -7.58 -6.67 14.43
CA ASN A 479 -8.93 -6.19 14.15
C ASN A 479 -9.39 -5.18 15.22
N ARG A 480 -10.63 -4.69 15.13
CA ARG A 480 -11.16 -3.66 16.04
C ARG A 480 -11.46 -4.14 17.45
N HIS A 481 -11.64 -5.44 17.65
CA HIS A 481 -11.95 -6.06 18.93
C HIS A 481 -10.68 -6.54 19.63
N GLU A 482 -9.67 -6.93 18.86
CA GLU A 482 -8.36 -7.36 19.34
C GLU A 482 -7.31 -6.38 18.85
N ARG A 483 -6.99 -5.38 19.69
CA ARG A 483 -6.05 -4.31 19.35
C ARG A 483 -4.69 -4.62 19.95
N ASN A 484 -3.79 -5.13 19.12
CA ASN A 484 -2.39 -5.41 19.49
C ASN A 484 -1.41 -4.43 18.85
N ALA A 485 -1.79 -3.79 17.75
CA ALA A 485 -0.97 -2.83 17.04
C ALA A 485 -1.84 -1.79 16.32
N ILE A 486 -1.20 -0.70 15.89
CA ILE A 486 -1.80 0.33 15.05
C ILE A 486 -1.15 0.24 13.67
N LEU A 487 -1.96 0.07 12.63
CA LEU A 487 -1.54 0.18 11.24
C LEU A 487 -1.81 1.60 10.75
N PHE A 488 -0.74 2.30 10.38
CA PHE A 488 -0.82 3.52 9.59
C PHE A 488 -0.52 3.19 8.13
N TYR A 489 -1.31 3.76 7.22
CA TYR A 489 -1.01 3.71 5.79
C TYR A 489 -1.45 5.00 5.10
N GLU A 490 -0.69 5.41 4.09
CA GLU A 490 -0.93 6.66 3.38
C GLU A 490 -1.98 6.46 2.27
N SER A 491 -3.01 7.30 2.24
CA SER A 491 -4.12 7.22 1.29
C SER A 491 -3.79 7.75 -0.10
N ALA A 492 -2.68 8.48 -0.25
CA ALA A 492 -2.09 8.78 -1.54
C ALA A 492 -1.27 7.60 -2.04
N GLU A 493 -1.49 7.19 -3.28
CA GLU A 493 -0.69 6.13 -3.91
C GLU A 493 0.70 6.74 -4.19
N GLY A 494 1.76 6.07 -3.74
CA GLY A 494 3.10 6.64 -3.65
C GLY A 494 3.43 7.32 -2.31
N GLY A 495 2.43 7.56 -1.47
CA GLY A 495 2.66 8.05 -0.12
C GLY A 495 2.96 9.54 -0.01
N ALA A 496 2.64 10.12 1.15
CA ALA A 496 3.01 11.49 1.50
C ALA A 496 4.46 11.58 2.01
N GLY A 497 5.17 10.46 2.13
CA GLY A 497 6.53 10.39 2.67
C GLY A 497 6.60 10.60 4.18
N VAL A 498 5.44 10.70 4.82
CA VAL A 498 5.32 10.95 6.26
C VAL A 498 5.77 9.72 7.01
N LEU A 499 5.34 8.53 6.60
CA LEU A 499 5.73 7.28 7.25
C LEU A 499 7.22 6.98 7.11
N THR A 500 7.82 7.31 5.96
CA THR A 500 9.28 7.19 5.75
C THR A 500 10.04 8.07 6.75
N ARG A 501 9.59 9.31 6.95
CA ARG A 501 10.23 10.25 7.89
C ARG A 501 10.10 9.81 9.34
N LEU A 502 8.98 9.19 9.72
CA LEU A 502 8.81 8.65 11.07
C LEU A 502 9.84 7.56 11.42
N VAL A 503 10.42 6.89 10.42
CA VAL A 503 11.45 5.86 10.63
C VAL A 503 12.86 6.27 10.23
N SER A 504 13.04 7.39 9.52
CA SER A 504 14.38 7.90 9.15
C SER A 504 14.88 9.01 10.07
N ASP A 505 13.99 9.81 10.67
CA ASP A 505 14.36 10.87 11.61
C ASP A 505 14.25 10.38 13.07
N PRO A 506 15.37 10.33 13.82
CA PRO A 506 15.39 9.88 15.21
C PRO A 506 14.46 10.62 16.17
N GLU A 507 14.08 11.86 15.87
CA GLU A 507 13.26 12.72 16.73
C GLU A 507 11.82 12.90 16.23
N ALA A 508 11.46 12.34 15.08
CA ALA A 508 10.14 12.54 14.49
C ALA A 508 8.98 12.09 15.40
N ILE A 509 9.10 10.92 16.03
CA ILE A 509 8.09 10.40 16.96
C ILE A 509 7.95 11.31 18.19
N SER A 510 9.06 11.88 18.69
CA SER A 510 9.04 12.83 19.80
C SER A 510 8.26 14.10 19.45
N ARG A 511 8.49 14.68 18.25
CA ARG A 511 7.74 15.86 17.80
C ARG A 511 6.26 15.57 17.61
N VAL A 512 5.93 14.42 17.01
CA VAL A 512 4.56 13.92 16.90
C VAL A 512 3.89 13.79 18.26
N ALA A 513 4.56 13.20 19.25
CA ALA A 513 4.03 13.04 20.61
C ALA A 513 3.76 14.40 21.29
N ARG A 514 4.67 15.38 21.13
CA ARG A 514 4.43 16.77 21.61
C ARG A 514 3.19 17.38 20.97
N ARG A 515 3.00 17.17 19.67
CA ARG A 515 1.84 17.66 18.94
C ARG A 515 0.55 16.97 19.40
N ALA A 516 0.60 15.66 19.60
CA ALA A 516 -0.50 14.87 20.12
C ALA A 516 -0.94 15.32 21.52
N LEU A 517 0.01 15.60 22.43
CA LEU A 517 -0.29 16.14 23.76
C LEU A 517 -0.99 17.49 23.69
N ALA A 518 -0.46 18.42 22.89
CA ALA A 518 -1.08 19.73 22.70
C ALA A 518 -2.51 19.62 22.15
N ILE A 519 -2.74 18.68 21.22
CA ILE A 519 -4.08 18.38 20.68
C ILE A 519 -5.00 17.82 21.77
N CYS A 520 -4.46 17.01 22.69
CA CYS A 520 -5.18 16.50 23.86
C CYS A 520 -5.38 17.57 24.96
N HIS A 521 -5.10 18.84 24.69
CA HIS A 521 -5.18 19.95 25.64
C HIS A 521 -4.23 19.82 26.82
N TYR A 522 -3.03 19.28 26.59
CA TYR A 522 -1.98 19.24 27.59
C TYR A 522 -0.79 20.09 27.19
N GLU A 523 -0.20 20.74 28.18
CA GLU A 523 1.10 21.39 28.10
C GLU A 523 2.02 20.83 29.20
N LEU A 524 3.33 20.97 29.00
CA LEU A 524 4.31 20.61 30.03
C LEU A 524 4.70 21.87 30.79
N ASN A 525 4.58 21.82 32.12
CA ASN A 525 5.05 22.90 32.98
C ASN A 525 6.60 22.89 33.09
N GLU A 526 7.16 23.87 33.82
CA GLU A 526 8.62 23.98 34.04
C GLU A 526 9.24 22.74 34.71
N ASN A 527 8.43 21.93 35.41
CA ASN A 527 8.84 20.69 36.07
C ASN A 527 8.60 19.44 35.21
N TYR A 528 8.26 19.59 33.92
CA TYR A 528 7.89 18.51 33.00
C TYR A 528 6.65 17.70 33.40
N GLU A 529 5.76 18.29 34.20
CA GLU A 529 4.46 17.70 34.55
C GLU A 529 3.37 18.14 33.56
N LEU A 530 2.40 17.26 33.34
CA LEU A 530 1.25 17.51 32.46
C LEU A 530 0.28 18.50 33.12
N GLN A 531 0.03 19.62 32.45
CA GLN A 531 -0.98 20.60 32.81
C GLN A 531 -2.14 20.57 31.80
N ASP A 532 -3.37 20.34 32.29
CA ASP A 532 -4.58 20.37 31.46
C ASP A 532 -4.98 21.82 31.16
N THR A 533 -4.89 22.21 29.89
CA THR A 533 -5.24 23.56 29.41
C THR A 533 -6.71 23.71 29.06
N ASN A 534 -7.48 22.60 29.04
CA ASN A 534 -8.93 22.62 28.81
C ASN A 534 -9.66 21.65 29.73
N PRO A 535 -9.86 22.01 31.00
CA PRO A 535 -10.56 21.17 31.98
C PRO A 535 -12.02 20.85 31.65
N ASP A 536 -12.66 21.60 30.75
CA ASP A 536 -14.04 21.34 30.31
C ASP A 536 -14.13 20.18 29.31
N CYS A 537 -13.02 19.81 28.66
CA CYS A 537 -12.96 18.66 27.77
C CYS A 537 -12.81 17.38 28.60
N GLU A 538 -13.85 16.57 28.74
CA GLU A 538 -13.80 15.33 29.55
C GLU A 538 -12.99 14.22 28.87
N ALA A 539 -13.64 13.32 28.13
CA ALA A 539 -12.99 12.19 27.47
C ALA A 539 -12.41 12.57 26.09
N GLY A 540 -13.10 13.44 25.35
CA GLY A 540 -12.68 13.91 24.04
C GLY A 540 -13.67 14.91 23.44
N CYS A 541 -13.22 15.65 22.43
CA CYS A 541 -14.03 16.58 21.66
C CYS A 541 -13.53 16.65 20.21
N TYR A 542 -14.32 17.26 19.32
CA TYR A 542 -13.97 17.44 17.91
C TYR A 542 -12.76 18.38 17.67
N ARG A 543 -12.28 19.08 18.71
CA ARG A 543 -11.05 19.88 18.64
C ARG A 543 -9.80 19.07 19.04
N CYS A 544 -9.97 17.92 19.69
CA CYS A 544 -8.87 17.04 20.07
C CYS A 544 -8.85 15.75 19.22
N LEU A 545 -9.48 14.68 19.71
CA LEU A 545 -9.38 13.31 19.19
C LEU A 545 -10.64 12.83 18.44
N LEU A 546 -11.79 13.47 18.61
CA LEU A 546 -13.02 13.04 17.93
C LEU A 546 -13.08 13.58 16.50
N SER A 547 -13.50 12.74 15.56
CA SER A 547 -13.75 13.11 14.18
C SER A 547 -14.97 12.37 13.62
N TYR A 548 -15.39 12.71 12.40
CA TYR A 548 -16.45 11.99 11.71
C TYR A 548 -16.02 10.59 11.27
N TYR A 549 -14.70 10.37 11.08
CA TYR A 549 -14.17 9.09 10.63
C TYR A 549 -14.08 8.04 11.76
N ASN A 550 -14.04 8.48 13.02
CA ASN A 550 -13.94 7.58 14.18
C ASN A 550 -15.19 7.52 15.07
N GLN A 551 -16.35 7.95 14.57
CA GLN A 551 -17.62 7.96 15.34
C GLN A 551 -17.93 6.64 16.05
N MET A 552 -17.62 5.51 15.42
CA MET A 552 -17.89 4.19 15.99
C MET A 552 -17.01 3.84 17.21
N GLU A 553 -15.94 4.60 17.45
CA GLU A 553 -14.96 4.35 18.51
C GLU A 553 -14.93 5.49 19.55
N HIS A 554 -15.86 6.46 19.47
CA HIS A 554 -15.90 7.60 20.40
C HIS A 554 -15.98 7.16 21.87
N GLU A 555 -16.68 6.06 22.15
CA GLU A 555 -16.81 5.51 23.52
C GLU A 555 -15.50 4.94 24.07
N LEU A 556 -14.53 4.59 23.21
CA LEU A 556 -13.23 4.06 23.61
C LEU A 556 -12.18 5.16 23.83
N ILE A 557 -12.45 6.38 23.38
CA ILE A 557 -11.51 7.50 23.42
C ILE A 557 -11.62 8.23 24.75
N ASP A 558 -10.54 8.24 25.51
CA ASP A 558 -10.43 9.02 26.74
C ASP A 558 -9.03 9.65 26.88
N ARG A 559 -8.93 10.94 26.58
CA ARG A 559 -7.69 11.72 26.66
C ARG A 559 -7.11 11.80 28.08
N ARG A 560 -7.93 11.60 29.12
CA ARG A 560 -7.52 11.69 30.53
C ARG A 560 -7.08 10.34 31.08
N TYR A 561 -7.19 9.29 30.29
CA TYR A 561 -6.91 7.95 30.74
C TYR A 561 -5.42 7.76 31.04
N SER A 562 -5.09 7.41 32.29
CA SER A 562 -3.71 7.39 32.78
C SER A 562 -2.82 6.39 32.06
N LYS A 563 -3.38 5.24 31.65
CA LYS A 563 -2.66 4.23 30.85
C LYS A 563 -2.37 4.68 29.42
N PHE A 564 -3.00 5.77 28.96
CA PHE A 564 -2.68 6.44 27.70
C PHE A 564 -1.70 7.60 27.91
N THR A 565 -1.95 8.48 28.91
CA THR A 565 -1.14 9.69 29.10
C THR A 565 0.29 9.37 29.52
N SER A 566 0.51 8.33 30.32
CA SER A 566 1.86 7.96 30.80
C SER A 566 2.78 7.50 29.65
N PRO A 567 2.38 6.54 28.78
CA PRO A 567 3.16 6.23 27.58
C PRO A 567 3.35 7.41 26.64
N LEU A 568 2.32 8.24 26.43
CA LEU A 568 2.43 9.41 25.56
C LEU A 568 3.45 10.43 26.08
N LEU A 569 3.53 10.62 27.40
CA LEU A 569 4.54 11.47 28.02
C LEU A 569 5.95 10.91 27.83
N LYS A 570 6.14 9.59 27.97
CA LYS A 570 7.44 8.93 27.68
C LYS A 570 7.87 9.20 26.23
N LEU A 571 6.91 9.18 25.27
CA LEU A 571 7.20 9.44 23.86
C LEU A 571 7.70 10.86 23.58
N VAL A 572 7.31 11.86 24.37
CA VAL A 572 7.75 13.27 24.18
C VAL A 572 9.25 13.44 24.19
N ASN A 573 9.96 12.66 25.00
CA ASN A 573 11.42 12.73 25.13
C ASN A 573 12.09 11.46 24.57
N SER A 574 11.36 10.67 23.79
CA SER A 574 11.87 9.44 23.20
C SER A 574 12.77 9.70 22.00
N ARG A 575 13.55 8.68 21.63
CA ARG A 575 14.37 8.66 20.42
C ARG A 575 14.20 7.34 19.71
N LEU A 576 14.08 7.39 18.38
CA LEU A 576 14.07 6.19 17.56
C LEU A 576 15.48 5.62 17.40
N SER A 577 15.61 4.32 17.61
CA SER A 577 16.76 3.49 17.26
C SER A 577 16.31 2.52 16.16
N VAL A 578 16.93 2.59 14.99
CA VAL A 578 16.62 1.68 13.88
C VAL A 578 17.56 0.49 13.95
N SER A 579 17.00 -0.72 13.94
CA SER A 579 17.76 -1.97 13.84
C SER A 579 17.81 -2.42 12.38
N SER A 580 18.99 -2.80 11.88
CA SER A 580 19.06 -3.54 10.62
C SER A 580 18.52 -4.96 10.82
N GLU A 581 17.68 -5.42 9.88
CA GLU A 581 17.25 -6.81 9.74
C GLU A 581 16.52 -7.48 10.93
N GLY A 582 15.84 -6.70 11.79
CA GLY A 582 14.81 -7.24 12.70
C GLY A 582 15.29 -7.97 13.95
N ARG A 583 16.57 -7.79 14.33
CA ARG A 583 17.10 -8.16 15.65
C ARG A 583 17.34 -6.90 16.47
N SER A 584 17.05 -6.94 17.77
CA SER A 584 17.48 -5.84 18.66
C SER A 584 19.00 -5.71 18.65
N ARG A 585 19.53 -4.54 19.04
CA ARG A 585 20.98 -4.30 19.04
C ARG A 585 21.74 -5.34 19.88
N ASP A 586 21.21 -5.73 21.03
CA ASP A 586 21.84 -6.73 21.90
C ASP A 586 21.73 -8.17 21.36
N GLU A 587 20.62 -8.52 20.70
CA GLU A 587 20.49 -9.79 19.99
C GLU A 587 21.45 -9.85 18.79
N GLN A 588 21.60 -8.75 18.06
CA GLN A 588 22.54 -8.66 16.95
C GLN A 588 23.98 -8.78 17.43
N VAL A 589 24.35 -8.13 18.53
CA VAL A 589 25.68 -8.33 19.15
C VAL A 589 25.88 -9.79 19.55
N SER A 590 24.89 -10.39 20.21
CA SER A 590 24.99 -11.79 20.67
C SER A 590 25.09 -12.78 19.51
N HIS A 591 24.36 -12.51 18.42
CA HIS A 591 24.40 -13.28 17.18
C HIS A 591 25.78 -13.18 16.52
N LEU A 592 26.30 -11.96 16.34
CA LEU A 592 27.60 -11.71 15.74
C LEU A 592 28.74 -12.26 16.61
N ASP A 593 28.66 -12.16 17.93
CA ASP A 593 29.68 -12.72 18.85
C ASP A 593 29.71 -14.26 18.82
N GLY A 594 28.55 -14.90 18.63
CA GLY A 594 28.45 -16.36 18.44
C GLY A 594 29.06 -16.85 17.13
N LEU A 595 29.06 -15.99 16.10
CA LEU A 595 29.65 -16.28 14.79
C LEU A 595 31.12 -15.86 14.70
N SER A 596 31.59 -14.97 15.59
CA SER A 596 32.96 -14.48 15.61
C SER A 596 33.92 -15.52 16.20
N HIS A 597 34.96 -15.88 15.45
CA HIS A 597 35.86 -16.96 15.82
C HIS A 597 37.20 -16.47 16.38
N SER A 598 37.67 -15.28 16.01
CA SER A 598 38.93 -14.72 16.51
C SER A 598 38.75 -13.71 17.64
N SER A 599 39.80 -13.54 18.46
CA SER A 599 39.81 -12.51 19.50
C SER A 599 39.80 -11.08 18.94
N LEU A 600 40.27 -10.89 17.69
CA LEU A 600 40.27 -9.60 17.00
C LEU A 600 38.87 -9.25 16.48
N GLU A 601 38.12 -10.21 15.95
CA GLU A 601 36.70 -10.04 15.58
C GLU A 601 35.86 -9.60 16.78
N LYS A 602 36.05 -10.26 17.93
CA LYS A 602 35.37 -9.90 19.17
C LYS A 602 35.75 -8.51 19.66
N ALA A 603 37.04 -8.17 19.60
CA ALA A 603 37.50 -6.83 19.98
C ALA A 603 36.94 -5.73 19.06
N PHE A 604 36.75 -6.02 17.77
CA PHE A 604 36.13 -5.11 16.82
C PHE A 604 34.65 -4.87 17.13
N LEU A 605 33.88 -5.94 17.40
CA LEU A 605 32.48 -5.80 17.83
C LEU A 605 32.36 -5.04 19.15
N ASP A 606 33.24 -5.31 20.13
CA ASP A 606 33.29 -4.57 21.39
C ASP A 606 33.59 -3.09 21.18
N TYR A 607 34.45 -2.76 20.22
CA TYR A 607 34.77 -1.38 19.87
C TYR A 607 33.56 -0.66 19.27
N LEU A 608 32.91 -1.26 18.27
CA LEU A 608 31.68 -0.72 17.65
C LEU A 608 30.57 -0.55 18.68
N LYS A 609 30.44 -1.50 19.61
CA LYS A 609 29.46 -1.44 20.71
C LYS A 609 29.75 -0.26 21.64
N LYS A 610 30.98 -0.13 22.14
CA LYS A 610 31.38 0.91 23.10
C LYS A 610 31.23 2.32 22.54
N GLN A 611 31.54 2.51 21.26
CA GLN A 611 31.48 3.80 20.58
C GLN A 611 30.12 4.07 19.92
N ASN A 612 29.16 3.16 20.10
CA ASN A 612 27.81 3.24 19.55
C ASN A 612 27.74 3.41 18.01
N HIS A 613 28.66 2.75 17.30
CA HIS A 613 28.64 2.67 15.84
C HIS A 613 27.55 1.70 15.34
N HIS A 614 27.21 1.79 14.06
CA HIS A 614 26.41 0.77 13.40
C HIS A 614 27.09 -0.59 13.54
N LEU A 615 26.30 -1.63 13.77
CA LEU A 615 26.80 -3.01 13.86
C LEU A 615 26.71 -3.66 12.48
N PRO A 616 27.59 -4.63 12.17
CA PRO A 616 27.45 -5.43 10.96
C PRO A 616 26.11 -6.16 10.90
N ASP A 617 25.64 -6.48 9.71
CA ASP A 617 24.39 -7.22 9.49
C ASP A 617 24.58 -8.74 9.72
N ASP A 618 25.77 -9.25 9.41
CA ASP A 618 26.11 -10.67 9.56
C ASP A 618 27.63 -10.85 9.71
N ALA A 619 28.05 -12.05 10.13
CA ALA A 619 29.46 -12.40 10.29
C ALA A 619 29.77 -13.70 9.57
N GLN A 620 31.00 -13.82 9.07
CA GLN A 620 31.53 -15.08 8.55
C GLN A 620 30.65 -15.70 7.43
N VAL A 621 30.15 -14.85 6.52
CA VAL A 621 29.29 -15.25 5.39
C VAL A 621 30.14 -15.63 4.19
N THR A 622 29.95 -16.81 3.62
CA THR A 622 30.68 -17.22 2.42
C THR A 622 30.10 -16.53 1.18
N ILE A 623 30.95 -15.81 0.44
CA ILE A 623 30.63 -15.25 -0.87
C ILE A 623 31.16 -16.21 -1.94
N GLU A 624 30.31 -17.17 -2.32
CA GLU A 624 30.68 -18.30 -3.20
C GLU A 624 31.30 -17.85 -4.53
N GLN A 625 30.77 -16.76 -5.10
CA GLN A 625 31.20 -16.21 -6.39
C GLN A 625 32.67 -15.77 -6.40
N PHE A 626 33.18 -15.33 -5.25
CA PHE A 626 34.58 -14.87 -5.09
C PHE A 626 35.42 -15.82 -4.25
N ASN A 627 34.83 -16.95 -3.83
CA ASN A 627 35.45 -17.95 -2.95
C ASN A 627 36.14 -17.33 -1.72
N THR A 628 35.45 -16.41 -1.06
CA THR A 628 35.94 -15.71 0.13
C THR A 628 34.89 -15.67 1.23
N ARG A 629 35.34 -15.48 2.46
CA ARG A 629 34.52 -15.37 3.64
C ARG A 629 34.99 -14.14 4.43
N PRO A 630 34.37 -12.96 4.25
CA PRO A 630 34.65 -11.81 5.10
C PRO A 630 34.27 -12.07 6.55
N ASP A 631 34.95 -11.37 7.45
CA ASP A 631 34.71 -11.47 8.89
C ASP A 631 33.36 -10.86 9.25
N PHE A 632 33.05 -9.70 8.67
CA PHE A 632 31.75 -9.04 8.82
C PHE A 632 31.24 -8.48 7.50
N ILE A 633 29.92 -8.31 7.41
CA ILE A 633 29.28 -7.69 6.25
C ILE A 633 28.26 -6.64 6.68
N TYR A 634 28.28 -5.50 6.00
CA TYR A 634 27.21 -4.49 6.02
C TYR A 634 26.51 -4.55 4.66
N ARG A 635 25.43 -5.33 4.61
CA ARG A 635 24.64 -5.64 3.41
C ARG A 635 24.03 -4.38 2.80
N SER A 636 23.49 -3.51 3.65
CA SER A 636 22.92 -2.20 3.26
C SER A 636 23.92 -1.24 2.61
N HIS A 637 25.23 -1.51 2.78
CA HIS A 637 26.30 -0.69 2.23
C HIS A 637 27.19 -1.47 1.25
N SER A 638 26.83 -2.72 0.93
CA SER A 638 27.67 -3.66 0.18
C SER A 638 29.12 -3.68 0.66
N ALA A 639 29.32 -3.52 1.97
CA ALA A 639 30.65 -3.43 2.55
C ALA A 639 31.03 -4.75 3.22
N VAL A 640 32.23 -5.22 2.90
CA VAL A 640 32.82 -6.43 3.48
C VAL A 640 34.02 -6.03 4.32
N ILE A 641 34.04 -6.53 5.55
CA ILE A 641 35.06 -6.21 6.54
C ILE A 641 35.97 -7.41 6.69
N TYR A 642 37.28 -7.16 6.60
CA TYR A 642 38.32 -8.11 6.95
C TYR A 642 39.11 -7.58 8.14
N ILE A 643 39.36 -8.41 9.13
CA ILE A 643 40.15 -8.10 10.31
C ILE A 643 41.43 -8.92 10.20
N ASP A 644 42.43 -8.31 9.57
CA ASP A 644 43.66 -8.97 9.19
C ASP A 644 44.56 -9.21 10.42
N GLY A 645 44.67 -10.49 10.80
CA GLY A 645 45.59 -10.95 11.84
C GLY A 645 47.07 -11.03 11.37
N PRO A 646 48.00 -11.43 12.25
CA PRO A 646 49.45 -11.43 11.97
C PRO A 646 49.90 -12.23 10.74
N HIS A 647 49.11 -13.22 10.31
CA HIS A 647 49.41 -14.05 9.14
C HIS A 647 49.21 -13.33 7.80
N HIS A 648 48.51 -12.20 7.78
CA HIS A 648 48.28 -11.37 6.59
C HIS A 648 49.44 -10.40 6.28
N GLU A 649 50.42 -10.26 7.19
CA GLU A 649 51.59 -9.39 7.00
C GLU A 649 52.68 -10.01 6.12
N ALA A 650 52.59 -11.31 5.82
CA ALA A 650 53.54 -11.99 4.94
C ALA A 650 53.41 -11.47 3.49
N PRO A 651 54.51 -11.19 2.76
CA PRO A 651 54.46 -10.55 1.43
C PRO A 651 53.61 -11.30 0.40
N ASN A 652 53.61 -12.64 0.46
CA ASN A 652 52.82 -13.47 -0.44
C ASN A 652 51.32 -13.43 -0.11
N GLN A 653 50.96 -13.38 1.18
CA GLN A 653 49.57 -13.30 1.61
C GLN A 653 48.98 -11.93 1.29
N LYS A 654 49.72 -10.85 1.57
CA LYS A 654 49.33 -9.48 1.23
C LYS A 654 49.00 -9.32 -0.26
N LYS A 655 49.80 -9.93 -1.15
CA LYS A 655 49.54 -9.90 -2.59
C LYS A 655 48.24 -10.61 -2.99
N ILE A 656 47.89 -11.71 -2.31
CA ILE A 656 46.63 -12.44 -2.53
C ILE A 656 45.46 -11.60 -2.01
N ASP A 657 45.60 -10.99 -0.84
CA ASP A 657 44.59 -10.14 -0.22
C ASP A 657 44.32 -8.88 -1.04
N ASP A 658 45.36 -8.25 -1.60
CA ASP A 658 45.25 -7.10 -2.51
C ASP A 658 44.53 -7.48 -3.81
N GLN A 659 44.85 -8.65 -4.38
CA GLN A 659 44.15 -9.16 -5.58
C GLN A 659 42.69 -9.50 -5.32
N LEU A 660 42.39 -10.06 -4.15
CA LEU A 660 41.01 -10.33 -3.73
C LEU A 660 40.26 -9.02 -3.50
N THR A 661 40.89 -8.05 -2.84
CA THR A 661 40.34 -6.71 -2.58
C THR A 661 39.97 -6.04 -3.90
N GLN A 662 40.88 -6.04 -4.88
CA GLN A 662 40.61 -5.48 -6.20
C GLN A 662 39.44 -6.18 -6.89
N LYS A 663 39.38 -7.52 -6.86
CA LYS A 663 38.28 -8.28 -7.47
C LYS A 663 36.91 -7.96 -6.84
N LEU A 664 36.87 -7.81 -5.52
CA LEU A 664 35.63 -7.47 -4.81
C LEU A 664 35.23 -6.02 -5.08
N GLN A 665 36.18 -5.09 -5.13
CA GLN A 665 35.94 -3.69 -5.49
C GLN A 665 35.47 -3.54 -6.95
N ASP A 666 36.07 -4.28 -7.89
CA ASP A 666 35.64 -4.33 -9.30
C ASP A 666 34.21 -4.88 -9.44
N ALA A 667 33.76 -5.69 -8.48
CA ALA A 667 32.40 -6.21 -8.38
C ALA A 667 31.43 -5.29 -7.62
N GLY A 668 31.88 -4.10 -7.21
CA GLY A 668 31.06 -3.09 -6.53
C GLY A 668 30.97 -3.23 -5.02
N LEU A 669 31.77 -4.09 -4.38
CA LEU A 669 31.80 -4.24 -2.92
C LEU A 669 32.82 -3.27 -2.31
N THR A 670 32.42 -2.60 -1.22
CA THR A 670 33.34 -1.77 -0.43
C THR A 670 34.14 -2.67 0.51
N VAL A 671 35.41 -2.90 0.20
CA VAL A 671 36.29 -3.72 1.04
C VAL A 671 37.02 -2.85 2.05
N ILE A 672 36.79 -3.08 3.34
CA ILE A 672 37.45 -2.35 4.42
C ILE A 672 38.25 -3.36 5.24
N ARG A 673 39.56 -3.11 5.36
CA ARG A 673 40.47 -3.99 6.10
C ARG A 673 40.96 -3.30 7.36
N PHE A 674 40.78 -3.95 8.51
CA PHE A 674 41.29 -3.51 9.79
C PHE A 674 42.54 -4.33 10.12
N SER A 675 43.61 -3.65 10.49
CA SER A 675 44.81 -4.35 10.97
C SER A 675 44.64 -4.81 12.42
N LYS A 676 45.54 -5.67 12.90
CA LYS A 676 45.64 -6.05 14.31
C LYS A 676 45.90 -4.86 15.26
N GLU A 677 46.36 -3.72 14.75
CA GLU A 677 46.70 -2.53 15.53
C GLU A 677 45.44 -1.66 15.76
N GLN A 678 44.79 -1.86 16.90
CA GLN A 678 43.52 -1.19 17.25
C GLN A 678 43.60 0.34 17.27
N SER A 679 44.80 0.92 17.43
CA SER A 679 45.01 2.37 17.36
C SER A 679 44.69 2.97 15.98
N SER A 680 44.68 2.16 14.92
CA SER A 680 44.34 2.59 13.56
C SER A 680 42.82 2.59 13.28
N TRP A 681 42.05 1.83 14.07
CA TRP A 681 40.62 1.63 13.83
C TRP A 681 39.78 2.92 13.86
N PRO A 682 40.00 3.88 14.78
CA PRO A 682 39.21 5.11 14.80
C PRO A 682 39.31 5.90 13.50
N GLN A 683 40.50 5.97 12.90
CA GLN A 683 40.71 6.68 11.63
C GLN A 683 40.00 5.96 10.49
N ILE A 684 40.16 4.63 10.40
CA ILE A 684 39.50 3.82 9.36
C ILE A 684 37.98 3.97 9.46
N ILE A 685 37.41 3.92 10.66
CA ILE A 685 35.96 4.11 10.85
C ILE A 685 35.51 5.52 10.47
N ALA A 686 36.29 6.55 10.83
CA ALA A 686 35.98 7.93 10.48
C ALA A 686 35.99 8.20 8.96
N ASP A 687 36.78 7.43 8.20
CA ASP A 687 36.82 7.52 6.74
C ASP A 687 35.55 6.93 6.07
N TYR A 688 34.74 6.15 6.81
CA TYR A 688 33.49 5.53 6.33
C TYR A 688 32.28 5.82 7.24
N PRO A 689 31.87 7.10 7.39
CA PRO A 689 30.81 7.51 8.31
C PRO A 689 29.42 6.98 7.92
N ASP A 690 29.19 6.69 6.65
CA ASP A 690 27.92 6.13 6.18
C ASP A 690 27.74 4.68 6.67
N ILE A 691 28.82 3.90 6.69
CA ILE A 691 28.82 2.48 7.08
C ILE A 691 28.74 2.33 8.60
N PHE A 692 29.61 3.02 9.32
CA PHE A 692 29.74 2.84 10.77
C PHE A 692 28.96 3.88 11.59
N GLY A 693 28.37 4.89 10.95
CA GLY A 693 27.76 6.04 11.62
C GLY A 693 28.82 7.04 12.12
N ALA A 694 28.46 8.32 12.19
CA ALA A 694 29.36 9.36 12.68
C ALA A 694 29.75 9.11 14.16
N ALA A 695 31.05 9.08 14.44
CA ALA A 695 31.57 9.05 15.81
C ALA A 695 31.04 10.29 16.55
N LYS A 696 30.23 10.08 17.60
CA LYS A 696 29.88 11.18 18.50
C LYS A 696 31.04 11.43 19.46
N PRO A 697 31.36 12.70 19.77
CA PRO A 697 32.31 13.06 20.81
C PRO A 697 31.86 12.62 22.21
#